data_AF-A0A1F3SP82-F1
#
_entry.id   AF-A0A1F3SP82-F1
#
_cell.length_a   1.000
_cell.length_b   1.000
_cell.length_c   1.000
_cell.angle_alpha   90.00
_cell.angle_beta   90.00
_cell.angle_gamma   90.00
#
_symmetry.space_group_name_H-M   'P 1'
#
loop_
_entity.id
_entity.type
_entity.pdbx_description
1 polymer ?
#
loop_
_entity_poly.entity_id
_entity_poly.type
_entity_poly.pdbx_seq_one_letter_code
_entity_poly.pdbx_strand_id
1 'polypeptide(L)'
;MKSLAMIKSLLVVVTFLVGLGAAPVTFSEDIYEPDPSDDPSSEVGSGGNTSIEEIKPLPSEFVLKAKDDIRDGIYDMQLGLAASLFDSITNQTLFDYGDDVYNVAISVKRDVYNNQDIMDSYTVVDTMRLPFRLNLFNPPRVPLGPVSLKARLSTQFQLSMMNVRTVYPSELRHLPRPTINEEELRQVDLTALTANSATSNPEEDEVLFDDDKVEAESLGQKIKRFFKGDFKNPETKARWSKFYNILAHPFRMPVTQKNFQKMGVGEIFSYGLEGLIELDLEAAFSIAALPGFDSFNVGVSSSTYLKGNYRVSILKEDTKNVLVKLNRVKSRGTAFSFGAHEDLVLFEGVTILGAKVAKITESVIPFQLTVAKNYAHSFDVAYRYDLSNPDALEAYGDALGGRFKLSHELSKRENSGVRWAYNRDQREHSTVKQYRMKLSFLFERTHQSSNRHTVMVITDGEGTHHIYKGEAHNGRSWDTLWGPSEVKNYSFKFLVDKAKYYTSNQGAALTFTGTLGDTHTTLKELNSYMRQVSEATGLVDLFPTIQKDYPRKLCLSQVNSKQNEQLVERATKKCEKIKPSALGTSRFFYRIGFNKTTIQTFMNTASTSYWTILEKAFGIKAGRWSTTGKRTWYNIQNAPLALLNLPLALVDVTILRAARLYHAERFAKYWRKLKNVRSLDEMSQNFSKMLTTSLFSTEFLKIIKIAAPTEDFEYYVDARSDLTFGQISRIGDSQVLTDQEFERRMRQIDFEVPSNHVLYDPESLITGLDIKKISDGELELTFDLSHAPKYFYLSLERSGIFKGYKRLASVFMVNSADLSRLKKGHNSFKLLLNSQDAVAKTLATHLLKGGSFTLKGSIMRPGQTWGPLSIIRKTIEKPEKPEVPQKKP
;
A
#
# COMPACT_ATOMS: atom_id res chain seq x y z
N MET A 1 -6.66 -41.17 14.21
CA MET A 1 -7.01 -40.63 15.54
C MET A 1 -7.11 -39.10 15.61
N LYS A 2 -6.12 -38.31 15.15
CA LYS A 2 -6.24 -36.82 15.14
C LYS A 2 -7.34 -36.28 14.20
N SER A 3 -7.64 -36.97 13.09
CA SER A 3 -8.77 -36.68 12.20
C SER A 3 -10.13 -36.88 12.87
N LEU A 4 -10.28 -37.92 13.71
CA LEU A 4 -11.51 -38.19 14.46
C LEU A 4 -11.79 -37.13 15.54
N ALA A 5 -10.75 -36.58 16.16
CA ALA A 5 -10.88 -35.47 17.10
C ALA A 5 -11.35 -34.18 16.38
N MET A 6 -10.90 -33.96 15.14
CA MET A 6 -11.32 -32.83 14.31
C MET A 6 -12.78 -32.96 13.85
N ILE A 7 -13.21 -34.18 13.47
CA ILE A 7 -14.62 -34.48 13.15
C ILE A 7 -15.52 -34.28 14.39
N LYS A 8 -15.09 -34.69 15.58
CA LYS A 8 -15.82 -34.42 16.83
C LYS A 8 -15.92 -32.92 17.13
N SER A 9 -14.86 -32.14 16.92
CA SER A 9 -14.91 -30.68 17.09
C SER A 9 -15.82 -30.00 16.05
N LEU A 10 -15.83 -30.48 14.81
CA LEU A 10 -16.74 -30.01 13.76
C LEU A 10 -18.21 -30.32 14.12
N LEU A 11 -18.50 -31.53 14.61
CA LEU A 11 -19.83 -31.93 15.07
C LEU A 11 -20.30 -31.08 16.26
N VAL A 12 -19.42 -30.73 17.21
CA VAL A 12 -19.77 -29.87 18.35
C VAL A 12 -20.11 -28.45 17.90
N VAL A 13 -19.40 -27.89 16.90
CA VAL A 13 -19.71 -26.57 16.33
C VAL A 13 -21.04 -26.61 15.55
N VAL A 14 -21.31 -27.68 14.80
CA VAL A 14 -22.60 -27.88 14.11
C VAL A 14 -23.75 -28.03 15.11
N THR A 15 -23.55 -28.77 16.20
CA THR A 15 -24.57 -28.95 17.26
C THR A 15 -24.86 -27.64 18.00
N PHE A 16 -23.84 -26.80 18.23
CA PHE A 16 -23.99 -25.49 18.88
C PHE A 16 -24.71 -24.46 18.00
N LEU A 17 -24.53 -24.53 16.66
CA LEU A 17 -25.21 -23.66 15.71
C LEU A 17 -26.67 -24.08 15.45
N VAL A 18 -26.95 -25.39 15.42
CA VAL A 18 -28.32 -25.92 15.32
C VAL A 18 -29.12 -25.65 16.60
N GLY A 19 -28.48 -25.66 17.78
CA GLY A 19 -29.12 -25.36 19.06
C GLY A 19 -29.52 -23.88 19.28
N LEU A 20 -29.11 -22.95 18.41
CA LEU A 20 -29.50 -21.54 18.47
C LEU A 20 -30.77 -21.22 17.67
N GLY A 21 -31.34 -22.21 16.96
CA GLY A 21 -32.56 -22.04 16.16
C GLY A 21 -33.73 -22.84 16.70
N ALA A 22 -34.33 -22.41 17.82
CA ALA A 22 -35.74 -22.60 18.17
C ALA A 22 -36.02 -22.08 19.59
N ALA A 23 -36.42 -20.82 19.71
CA ALA A 23 -37.30 -20.40 20.80
C ALA A 23 -38.61 -19.97 20.14
N PRO A 24 -39.74 -20.65 20.38
CA PRO A 24 -41.03 -20.17 19.91
C PRO A 24 -41.40 -18.92 20.72
N VAL A 25 -41.45 -17.78 20.05
CA VAL A 25 -42.07 -16.57 20.61
C VAL A 25 -43.58 -16.75 20.43
N THR A 26 -44.27 -17.11 21.50
CA THR A 26 -45.73 -17.03 21.60
C THR A 26 -46.11 -15.56 21.74
N PHE A 27 -46.80 -15.02 20.73
CA PHE A 27 -47.52 -13.76 20.85
C PHE A 27 -48.84 -14.02 21.60
N SER A 28 -49.03 -13.35 22.75
CA SER A 28 -50.35 -13.22 23.38
C SER A 28 -51.08 -12.04 22.75
N GLU A 29 -52.29 -12.29 22.26
CA GLU A 29 -53.26 -11.25 21.93
C GLU A 29 -53.68 -10.58 23.24
N ASP A 30 -53.47 -9.27 23.33
CA ASP A 30 -54.24 -8.41 24.21
C ASP A 30 -54.82 -7.26 23.38
N ILE A 31 -56.12 -7.11 23.58
CA ILE A 31 -57.08 -6.27 22.90
C ILE A 31 -56.89 -4.82 23.38
N TYR A 32 -56.88 -3.87 22.45
CA TYR A 32 -57.13 -2.46 22.74
C TYR A 32 -57.96 -1.85 21.62
N GLU A 33 -59.23 -1.57 21.93
CA GLU A 33 -60.18 -0.82 21.11
C GLU A 33 -59.79 0.67 21.07
N PRO A 34 -60.09 1.38 19.97
CA PRO A 34 -60.37 2.79 20.01
C PRO A 34 -61.85 3.08 19.69
N ASP A 35 -62.41 3.93 20.54
CA ASP A 35 -63.75 4.53 20.53
C ASP A 35 -63.99 5.40 19.27
N PRO A 36 -65.18 5.40 18.65
CA PRO A 36 -65.49 6.19 17.46
C PRO A 36 -66.40 7.39 17.77
N SER A 37 -65.92 8.61 17.51
CA SER A 37 -66.80 9.77 17.31
C SER A 37 -66.08 10.88 16.55
N ASP A 38 -66.46 11.07 15.29
CA ASP A 38 -66.91 12.35 14.71
C ASP A 38 -66.80 12.34 13.18
N ASP A 39 -67.95 12.05 12.55
CA ASP A 39 -68.36 12.55 11.23
C ASP A 39 -68.97 13.95 11.48
N PRO A 40 -68.90 14.97 10.59
CA PRO A 40 -69.51 14.85 9.27
C PRO A 40 -68.81 15.60 8.11
N SER A 41 -69.06 15.04 6.92
CA SER A 41 -69.23 15.70 5.62
C SER A 41 -69.58 17.20 5.62
N SER A 42 -68.87 18.00 4.79
CA SER A 42 -69.44 18.81 3.69
C SER A 42 -68.38 19.76 3.11
N GLU A 43 -68.08 19.68 1.81
CA GLU A 43 -68.25 20.81 0.88
C GLU A 43 -67.80 20.44 -0.54
N VAL A 44 -68.75 20.59 -1.46
CA VAL A 44 -68.60 20.55 -2.91
C VAL A 44 -68.03 21.91 -3.35
N GLY A 45 -66.88 21.90 -4.03
CA GLY A 45 -66.24 23.09 -4.58
C GLY A 45 -65.69 22.80 -5.98
N SER A 46 -66.10 23.62 -6.92
CA SER A 46 -65.99 23.50 -8.38
C SER A 46 -64.59 23.58 -8.99
N GLY A 47 -64.42 22.83 -10.07
CA GLY A 47 -63.68 23.13 -11.32
C GLY A 47 -62.60 24.21 -11.32
N GLY A 48 -61.37 23.78 -11.58
CA GLY A 48 -60.26 24.64 -12.02
C GLY A 48 -59.38 23.89 -13.02
N ASN A 49 -59.36 24.36 -14.27
CA ASN A 49 -58.43 23.94 -15.33
C ASN A 49 -56.98 24.08 -14.84
N THR A 50 -56.28 22.95 -14.65
CA THR A 50 -54.82 22.94 -14.51
C THR A 50 -54.20 23.04 -15.90
N SER A 51 -53.76 24.26 -16.24
CA SER A 51 -52.78 24.49 -17.29
C SER A 51 -51.55 23.61 -17.04
N ILE A 52 -51.11 22.88 -18.07
CA ILE A 52 -49.84 22.17 -18.10
C ILE A 52 -48.75 23.21 -17.82
N GLU A 53 -48.15 23.17 -16.64
CA GLU A 53 -46.96 23.95 -16.32
C GLU A 53 -45.85 23.53 -17.28
N GLU A 54 -45.44 24.48 -18.12
CA GLU A 54 -44.28 24.45 -18.98
C GLU A 54 -43.07 23.95 -18.16
N ILE A 55 -42.53 22.78 -18.53
CA ILE A 55 -41.36 22.18 -17.89
C ILE A 55 -40.20 23.17 -18.07
N LYS A 56 -39.91 23.95 -17.03
CA LYS A 56 -38.77 24.87 -17.03
C LYS A 56 -37.51 24.07 -17.33
N PRO A 57 -36.71 24.43 -18.35
CA PRO A 57 -35.44 23.77 -18.59
C PRO A 57 -34.59 23.85 -17.31
N LEU A 58 -33.98 22.73 -16.94
CA LEU A 58 -33.07 22.64 -15.80
C LEU A 58 -32.12 23.85 -15.83
N PRO A 59 -31.94 24.57 -14.71
CA PRO A 59 -31.10 25.77 -14.69
C PRO A 59 -29.75 25.46 -15.32
N SER A 60 -29.28 26.30 -16.24
CA SER A 60 -27.98 26.14 -16.91
C SER A 60 -26.83 25.95 -15.92
N GLU A 61 -26.98 26.44 -14.69
CA GLU A 61 -26.08 26.20 -13.56
C GLU A 61 -26.05 24.75 -13.05
N PHE A 62 -27.15 24.00 -13.09
CA PHE A 62 -27.20 22.57 -12.76
C PHE A 62 -26.46 21.74 -13.81
N VAL A 63 -26.65 22.07 -15.09
CA VAL A 63 -25.98 21.40 -16.21
C VAL A 63 -24.48 21.69 -16.23
N LEU A 64 -24.07 22.94 -15.97
CA LEU A 64 -22.66 23.32 -15.82
C LEU A 64 -22.01 22.70 -14.58
N LYS A 65 -22.72 22.62 -13.46
CA LYS A 65 -22.27 21.97 -12.22
C LYS A 65 -22.11 20.46 -12.40
N ALA A 66 -23.08 19.80 -13.03
CA ALA A 66 -22.97 18.40 -13.41
C ALA A 66 -21.77 18.20 -14.33
N LYS A 67 -21.58 19.05 -15.33
CA LYS A 67 -20.45 18.97 -16.29
C LYS A 67 -19.07 19.11 -15.63
N ASP A 68 -18.90 19.99 -14.65
CA ASP A 68 -17.61 20.18 -13.98
C ASP A 68 -17.32 19.11 -12.91
N ASP A 69 -18.31 18.68 -12.14
CA ASP A 69 -18.17 17.55 -11.19
C ASP A 69 -17.96 16.23 -11.95
N ILE A 70 -18.64 16.07 -13.10
CA ILE A 70 -18.37 15.01 -14.07
C ILE A 70 -16.97 15.17 -14.65
N ARG A 71 -16.44 16.38 -14.89
CA ARG A 71 -15.10 16.56 -15.49
C ARG A 71 -13.95 16.22 -14.55
N ASP A 72 -13.98 16.71 -13.31
CA ASP A 72 -12.95 16.39 -12.30
C ASP A 72 -13.07 14.92 -11.88
N GLY A 73 -14.31 14.43 -11.71
CA GLY A 73 -14.60 13.01 -11.55
C GLY A 73 -14.16 12.19 -12.76
N ILE A 74 -14.29 12.70 -13.99
CA ILE A 74 -13.79 12.05 -15.21
C ILE A 74 -12.27 12.02 -15.21
N TYR A 75 -11.53 13.01 -14.70
CA TYR A 75 -10.07 12.95 -14.70
C TYR A 75 -9.55 11.89 -13.73
N ASP A 76 -10.09 11.85 -12.52
CA ASP A 76 -9.76 10.80 -11.53
C ASP A 76 -10.29 9.43 -11.98
N MET A 77 -11.46 9.38 -12.61
CA MET A 77 -11.99 8.18 -13.26
C MET A 77 -11.16 7.80 -14.48
N GLN A 78 -10.58 8.73 -15.24
CA GLN A 78 -9.72 8.44 -16.39
C GLN A 78 -8.37 7.90 -15.93
N LEU A 79 -7.77 8.46 -14.87
CA LEU A 79 -6.57 7.92 -14.23
C LEU A 79 -6.85 6.57 -13.57
N GLY A 80 -7.97 6.44 -12.86
CA GLY A 80 -8.43 5.20 -12.25
C GLY A 80 -8.76 4.13 -13.28
N LEU A 81 -9.42 4.50 -14.38
CA LEU A 81 -9.75 3.62 -15.50
C LEU A 81 -8.51 3.30 -16.33
N ALA A 82 -7.58 4.23 -16.54
CA ALA A 82 -6.30 3.94 -17.19
C ALA A 82 -5.43 3.01 -16.34
N ALA A 83 -5.41 3.22 -15.02
CA ALA A 83 -4.73 2.33 -14.08
C ALA A 83 -5.40 0.96 -14.01
N SER A 84 -6.73 0.91 -13.90
CA SER A 84 -7.52 -0.33 -13.89
C SER A 84 -7.43 -1.07 -15.22
N LEU A 85 -7.46 -0.37 -16.35
CA LEU A 85 -7.27 -0.93 -17.69
C LEU A 85 -5.84 -1.44 -17.85
N PHE A 86 -4.83 -0.70 -17.38
CA PHE A 86 -3.46 -1.18 -17.35
C PHE A 86 -3.32 -2.43 -16.49
N ASP A 87 -3.86 -2.44 -15.27
CA ASP A 87 -3.83 -3.58 -14.36
C ASP A 87 -4.58 -4.78 -14.99
N SER A 88 -5.71 -4.53 -15.66
CA SER A 88 -6.48 -5.53 -16.39
C SER A 88 -5.77 -6.07 -17.63
N ILE A 89 -4.95 -5.26 -18.32
CA ILE A 89 -4.15 -5.68 -19.48
C ILE A 89 -2.88 -6.42 -19.02
N THR A 90 -2.32 -6.01 -17.90
CA THR A 90 -1.02 -6.50 -17.44
C THR A 90 -1.11 -7.68 -16.51
N ASN A 91 -2.25 -7.91 -15.88
CA ASN A 91 -2.57 -9.07 -15.04
C ASN A 91 -3.58 -9.97 -15.76
N GLN A 92 -3.12 -10.68 -16.80
CA GLN A 92 -3.97 -11.53 -17.63
C GLN A 92 -3.55 -12.99 -17.59
N THR A 93 -4.55 -13.85 -17.64
CA THR A 93 -4.38 -15.24 -18.02
C THR A 93 -4.45 -15.32 -19.54
N LEU A 94 -3.29 -15.52 -20.18
CA LEU A 94 -3.16 -15.59 -21.63
C LEU A 94 -3.71 -16.90 -22.20
N PHE A 95 -3.67 -17.95 -21.39
CA PHE A 95 -4.15 -19.28 -21.73
C PHE A 95 -4.65 -19.96 -20.46
N ASP A 96 -5.82 -20.57 -20.52
CA ASP A 96 -6.40 -21.37 -19.44
C ASP A 96 -7.05 -22.60 -20.07
N TYR A 97 -6.56 -23.77 -19.72
CA TYR A 97 -7.05 -25.05 -20.24
C TYR A 97 -7.10 -26.07 -19.12
N GLY A 98 -8.27 -26.67 -18.95
CA GLY A 98 -8.47 -27.66 -17.92
C GLY A 98 -9.92 -28.08 -17.77
N ASP A 99 -10.11 -29.12 -16.97
CA ASP A 99 -11.38 -29.65 -16.52
C ASP A 99 -11.41 -29.71 -14.97
N ASP A 100 -12.34 -30.48 -14.41
CA ASP A 100 -12.43 -30.71 -12.96
C ASP A 100 -11.26 -31.51 -12.37
N VAL A 101 -10.44 -32.15 -13.21
CA VAL A 101 -9.32 -33.01 -12.81
C VAL A 101 -8.00 -32.24 -12.91
N TYR A 102 -7.74 -31.53 -14.00
CA TYR A 102 -6.51 -30.76 -14.16
C TYR A 102 -6.78 -29.38 -14.70
N ASN A 103 -5.95 -28.41 -14.32
CA ASN A 103 -6.00 -27.05 -14.84
C ASN A 103 -4.59 -26.54 -15.09
N VAL A 104 -4.34 -26.04 -16.31
CA VAL A 104 -3.08 -25.44 -16.72
C VAL A 104 -3.37 -24.05 -17.23
N ALA A 105 -2.71 -23.06 -16.65
CA ALA A 105 -2.86 -21.69 -17.11
C ALA A 105 -1.50 -21.04 -17.33
N ILE A 106 -1.46 -20.05 -18.22
CA ILE A 106 -0.35 -19.14 -18.41
C ILE A 106 -0.84 -17.77 -18.00
N SER A 107 -0.30 -17.26 -16.90
CA SER A 107 -0.63 -15.91 -16.42
C SER A 107 0.59 -15.02 -16.47
N VAL A 108 0.36 -13.75 -16.78
CA VAL A 108 1.37 -12.71 -16.74
C VAL A 108 0.90 -11.56 -15.87
N LYS A 109 1.85 -10.90 -15.21
CA LYS A 109 1.60 -9.76 -14.32
C LYS A 109 2.70 -8.71 -14.49
N ARG A 110 2.34 -7.42 -14.54
CA ARG A 110 3.29 -6.32 -14.34
C ARG A 110 2.89 -5.48 -13.14
N ASP A 111 3.82 -5.29 -12.22
CA ASP A 111 3.68 -4.35 -11.10
C ASP A 111 4.67 -3.19 -11.26
N VAL A 112 4.26 -1.98 -10.86
CA VAL A 112 5.13 -0.79 -10.88
C VAL A 112 5.13 -0.14 -9.50
N TYR A 113 6.32 0.04 -8.94
CA TYR A 113 6.55 0.65 -7.64
C TYR A 113 7.32 1.95 -7.83
N ASN A 114 6.82 3.04 -7.23
CA ASN A 114 7.54 4.30 -7.20
C ASN A 114 8.65 4.19 -6.14
N ASN A 115 9.92 4.29 -6.54
CA ASN A 115 11.05 4.17 -5.62
C ASN A 115 11.21 5.41 -4.72
N GLN A 116 10.45 6.47 -4.98
CA GLN A 116 10.49 7.74 -4.24
C GLN A 116 11.89 8.33 -4.11
N ASP A 117 12.75 8.01 -5.09
CA ASP A 117 14.11 8.52 -5.13
C ASP A 117 14.16 9.88 -5.85
N ILE A 118 15.31 10.53 -5.75
CA ILE A 118 15.53 11.87 -6.32
C ILE A 118 15.46 11.89 -7.85
N MET A 119 15.62 10.73 -8.47
CA MET A 119 15.59 10.56 -9.92
C MET A 119 14.17 10.29 -10.41
N ASP A 120 13.18 10.26 -9.52
CA ASP A 120 11.81 9.83 -9.79
C ASP A 120 11.80 8.46 -10.51
N SER A 121 12.63 7.52 -10.06
CA SER A 121 12.73 6.19 -10.65
C SER A 121 11.60 5.26 -10.21
N TYR A 122 11.33 4.25 -11.04
CA TYR A 122 10.29 3.25 -10.81
C TYR A 122 10.88 1.85 -10.88
N THR A 123 10.53 0.99 -9.94
CA THR A 123 10.79 -0.44 -10.04
C THR A 123 9.65 -1.10 -10.81
N VAL A 124 9.97 -1.71 -11.95
CA VAL A 124 9.03 -2.48 -12.77
C VAL A 124 9.30 -3.96 -12.57
N VAL A 125 8.24 -4.70 -12.24
CA VAL A 125 8.29 -6.14 -11.96
C VAL A 125 7.43 -6.84 -12.99
N ASP A 126 8.07 -7.56 -13.92
CA ASP A 126 7.39 -8.44 -14.86
C ASP A 126 7.37 -9.86 -14.27
N THR A 127 6.21 -10.50 -14.23
CA THR A 127 6.04 -11.86 -13.72
C THR A 127 5.32 -12.71 -14.74
N MET A 128 5.80 -13.92 -14.99
CA MET A 128 5.09 -14.97 -15.69
C MET A 128 4.90 -16.16 -14.75
N ARG A 129 3.71 -16.77 -14.77
CA ARG A 129 3.41 -17.97 -13.98
C ARG A 129 2.74 -19.01 -14.86
N LEU A 130 3.15 -20.25 -14.66
CA LEU A 130 2.56 -21.44 -15.26
C LEU A 130 2.02 -22.33 -14.14
N PRO A 131 0.86 -21.99 -13.54
CA PRO A 131 0.19 -22.89 -12.62
C PRO A 131 -0.31 -24.14 -13.35
N PHE A 132 -0.08 -25.28 -12.73
CA PHE A 132 -0.60 -26.60 -13.05
C PHE A 132 -1.27 -27.14 -11.79
N ARG A 133 -2.57 -27.36 -11.81
CA ARG A 133 -3.34 -27.96 -10.71
C ARG A 133 -3.83 -29.33 -11.14
N LEU A 134 -3.77 -30.29 -10.21
CA LEU A 134 -4.31 -31.63 -10.36
C LEU A 134 -5.17 -31.95 -9.13
N ASN A 135 -6.46 -32.12 -9.34
CA ASN A 135 -7.43 -32.54 -8.35
C ASN A 135 -7.40 -34.07 -8.25
N LEU A 136 -6.55 -34.60 -7.36
CA LEU A 136 -6.38 -36.04 -7.13
C LEU A 136 -7.69 -36.70 -6.65
N PHE A 137 -8.51 -35.96 -5.91
CA PHE A 137 -9.82 -36.40 -5.44
C PHE A 137 -10.74 -35.19 -5.33
N ASN A 138 -11.84 -35.19 -6.09
CA ASN A 138 -12.82 -34.11 -6.12
C ASN A 138 -14.22 -34.69 -6.37
N PRO A 139 -14.74 -35.55 -5.45
CA PRO A 139 -16.08 -36.10 -5.59
C PRO A 139 -17.14 -35.00 -5.67
N PRO A 140 -18.29 -35.31 -6.31
CA PRO A 140 -19.44 -34.43 -6.23
C PRO A 140 -19.87 -34.21 -4.77
N ARG A 141 -20.55 -33.09 -4.50
CA ARG A 141 -21.12 -32.80 -3.18
C ARG A 141 -22.10 -33.91 -2.80
N VAL A 142 -21.95 -34.48 -1.61
CA VAL A 142 -22.88 -35.47 -1.07
C VAL A 142 -23.99 -34.73 -0.33
N PRO A 143 -25.25 -34.77 -0.80
CA PRO A 143 -26.36 -34.14 -0.10
C PRO A 143 -26.75 -34.93 1.15
N LEU A 144 -26.90 -34.24 2.28
CA LEU A 144 -27.37 -34.73 3.57
C LEU A 144 -28.54 -33.84 4.04
N GLY A 145 -29.58 -33.72 3.21
CA GLY A 145 -30.70 -32.80 3.43
C GLY A 145 -30.32 -31.36 3.07
N PRO A 146 -30.53 -30.35 3.95
CA PRO A 146 -30.15 -28.96 3.69
C PRO A 146 -28.64 -28.72 3.74
N VAL A 147 -27.86 -29.74 4.10
CA VAL A 147 -26.40 -29.70 4.17
C VAL A 147 -25.82 -30.53 3.03
N SER A 148 -24.77 -30.04 2.40
CA SER A 148 -23.97 -30.78 1.43
C SER A 148 -22.52 -30.83 1.90
N LEU A 149 -21.87 -31.99 1.78
CA LEU A 149 -20.48 -32.18 2.17
C LEU A 149 -19.60 -32.45 0.95
N LYS A 150 -18.40 -31.89 0.96
CA LYS A 150 -17.36 -32.11 -0.06
C LYS A 150 -16.00 -32.26 0.60
N ALA A 151 -15.23 -33.24 0.16
CA ALA A 151 -13.83 -33.38 0.53
C ALA A 151 -12.99 -33.36 -0.75
N ARG A 152 -12.00 -32.47 -0.84
CA ARG A 152 -11.13 -32.33 -2.01
C ARG A 152 -9.67 -32.53 -1.60
N LEU A 153 -8.96 -33.36 -2.35
CA LEU A 153 -7.49 -33.43 -2.29
C LEU A 153 -6.96 -32.91 -3.63
N SER A 154 -6.14 -31.87 -3.58
CA SER A 154 -5.52 -31.30 -4.77
C SER A 154 -4.02 -31.13 -4.57
N THR A 155 -3.30 -31.20 -5.68
CA THR A 155 -1.92 -30.75 -5.76
C THR A 155 -1.79 -29.67 -6.81
N GLN A 156 -0.98 -28.67 -6.55
CA GLN A 156 -0.70 -27.58 -7.47
C GLN A 156 0.79 -27.39 -7.57
N PHE A 157 1.30 -27.30 -8.79
CA PHE A 157 2.65 -26.90 -9.12
C PHE A 157 2.56 -25.56 -9.83
N GLN A 158 3.48 -24.66 -9.60
CA GLN A 158 3.51 -23.38 -10.29
C GLN A 158 4.96 -23.02 -10.59
N LEU A 159 5.31 -23.02 -11.87
CA LEU A 159 6.55 -22.38 -12.30
C LEU A 159 6.30 -20.87 -12.29
N SER A 160 7.21 -20.12 -11.70
CA SER A 160 7.17 -18.65 -11.70
C SER A 160 8.50 -18.12 -12.20
N MET A 161 8.43 -17.10 -13.05
CA MET A 161 9.56 -16.31 -13.51
C MET A 161 9.25 -14.85 -13.24
N MET A 162 10.25 -14.10 -12.79
CA MET A 162 10.11 -12.71 -12.38
C MET A 162 11.35 -11.93 -12.80
N ASN A 163 11.14 -10.78 -13.44
CA ASN A 163 12.18 -9.82 -13.78
C ASN A 163 11.89 -8.49 -13.08
N VAL A 164 12.81 -8.05 -12.25
CA VAL A 164 12.73 -6.75 -11.57
C VAL A 164 13.78 -5.83 -12.16
N ARG A 165 13.37 -4.64 -12.59
CA ARG A 165 14.27 -3.61 -13.11
C ARG A 165 13.90 -2.23 -12.59
N THR A 166 14.90 -1.38 -12.46
CA THR A 166 14.68 0.05 -12.21
C THR A 166 14.60 0.80 -13.55
N VAL A 167 13.65 1.71 -13.67
CA VAL A 167 13.41 2.52 -14.86
C VAL A 167 13.53 4.00 -14.47
N TYR A 168 14.42 4.72 -15.16
CA TYR A 168 14.68 6.13 -14.90
C TYR A 168 13.94 7.05 -15.89
N PRO A 169 13.41 8.21 -15.48
CA PRO A 169 12.74 9.16 -16.37
C PRO A 169 13.60 9.68 -17.54
N SER A 170 14.93 9.72 -17.38
CA SER A 170 15.86 10.06 -18.46
C SER A 170 15.82 9.03 -19.59
N GLU A 171 15.81 7.74 -19.25
CA GLU A 171 15.70 6.63 -20.20
C GLU A 171 14.32 6.60 -20.88
N LEU A 172 13.28 7.11 -20.20
CA LEU A 172 11.92 7.24 -20.73
C LEU A 172 11.75 8.35 -21.80
N ARG A 173 12.79 9.14 -22.10
CA ARG A 173 12.75 10.14 -23.20
C ARG A 173 12.94 9.50 -24.58
N HIS A 174 13.51 8.29 -24.64
CA HIS A 174 13.83 7.58 -25.88
C HIS A 174 12.80 6.52 -26.27
N LEU A 175 11.62 6.51 -25.62
CA LEU A 175 10.53 5.66 -26.11
C LEU A 175 10.19 6.12 -27.54
N PRO A 176 10.26 5.22 -28.54
CA PRO A 176 9.82 5.57 -29.88
C PRO A 176 8.38 6.07 -29.72
N ARG A 177 8.13 7.31 -30.15
CA ARG A 177 6.75 7.75 -30.31
C ARG A 177 6.13 6.71 -31.22
N PRO A 178 4.98 6.10 -30.88
CA PRO A 178 4.31 5.23 -31.81
C PRO A 178 4.01 6.08 -33.04
N THR A 179 4.83 5.91 -34.09
CA THR A 179 4.53 6.35 -35.44
C THR A 179 3.45 5.42 -35.91
N ILE A 180 2.24 5.67 -35.41
CA ILE A 180 1.05 5.08 -36.00
C ILE A 180 1.01 5.72 -37.37
N ASN A 181 1.30 4.92 -38.39
CA ASN A 181 1.28 5.37 -39.77
C ASN A 181 -0.17 5.78 -40.06
N GLU A 182 -0.42 7.08 -40.26
CA GLU A 182 -1.79 7.58 -40.44
C GLU A 182 -2.45 6.98 -41.70
N GLU A 183 -1.63 6.46 -42.62
CA GLU A 183 -2.08 5.68 -43.77
C GLU A 183 -2.65 4.30 -43.39
N GLU A 184 -2.06 3.57 -42.43
CA GLU A 184 -2.57 2.26 -41.99
C GLU A 184 -3.91 2.40 -41.26
N LEU A 185 -4.10 3.46 -40.46
CA LEU A 185 -5.39 3.76 -39.82
C LEU A 185 -6.46 4.24 -40.79
N ARG A 186 -6.07 4.85 -41.92
CA ARG A 186 -6.99 5.24 -43.00
C ARG A 186 -7.37 4.07 -43.90
N GLN A 187 -6.51 3.05 -44.00
CA GLN A 187 -6.79 1.82 -44.75
C GLN A 187 -7.64 0.81 -43.99
N VAL A 188 -7.80 0.97 -42.67
CA VAL A 188 -8.87 0.27 -41.93
C VAL A 188 -10.19 0.95 -42.27
N ASP A 189 -10.82 0.44 -43.33
CA ASP A 189 -12.06 0.96 -43.88
C ASP A 189 -13.23 0.75 -42.90
N LEU A 190 -13.45 1.74 -42.04
CA LEU A 190 -14.57 1.79 -41.09
C LEU A 190 -15.94 1.77 -41.78
N THR A 191 -16.03 2.00 -43.10
CA THR A 191 -17.29 1.90 -43.84
C THR A 191 -17.79 0.45 -43.95
N ALA A 192 -16.89 -0.54 -43.91
CA ALA A 192 -17.27 -1.95 -43.87
C ALA A 192 -17.95 -2.37 -42.55
N LEU A 193 -17.77 -1.58 -41.47
CA LEU A 193 -18.41 -1.84 -40.17
C LEU A 193 -19.72 -1.06 -39.98
N THR A 194 -19.96 0.02 -40.74
CA THR A 194 -21.22 0.78 -40.69
C THR A 194 -22.22 0.40 -41.78
N ALA A 195 -21.78 -0.27 -42.86
CA ALA A 195 -22.68 -0.70 -43.95
C ALA A 195 -23.69 -1.80 -43.56
N ASN A 196 -23.50 -2.50 -42.43
CA ASN A 196 -24.41 -3.56 -41.97
C ASN A 196 -25.45 -3.09 -40.93
N SER A 197 -25.57 -1.77 -40.66
CA SER A 197 -26.46 -1.24 -39.62
C SER A 197 -27.51 -0.23 -40.13
N ALA A 198 -27.78 -0.19 -41.43
CA ALA A 198 -28.76 0.72 -42.01
C ALA A 198 -29.76 -0.01 -42.93
N THR A 199 -30.67 -0.77 -42.32
CA THR A 199 -31.97 -1.12 -42.93
C THR A 199 -33.06 -1.10 -41.87
N SER A 200 -33.47 0.11 -41.47
CA SER A 200 -34.80 0.37 -40.94
C SER A 200 -35.16 1.81 -41.24
N ASN A 201 -36.23 1.99 -42.02
CA ASN A 201 -36.83 3.25 -42.45
C ASN A 201 -36.91 4.30 -41.35
N PRO A 202 -36.58 5.57 -41.63
CA PRO A 202 -37.07 6.71 -40.89
C PRO A 202 -38.21 7.37 -41.69
N GLU A 203 -39.45 7.11 -41.29
CA GLU A 203 -40.55 8.06 -41.53
C GLU A 203 -40.63 8.97 -40.30
N GLU A 204 -40.42 10.26 -40.58
CA GLU A 204 -41.03 11.44 -39.96
C GLU A 204 -41.12 11.50 -38.42
N ASP A 205 -40.18 12.24 -37.83
CA ASP A 205 -40.52 13.28 -36.84
C ASP A 205 -39.41 14.33 -36.83
N GLU A 206 -39.70 15.49 -37.45
CA GLU A 206 -38.92 16.72 -37.33
C GLU A 206 -39.04 17.26 -35.91
N VAL A 207 -37.97 17.11 -35.11
CA VAL A 207 -37.76 17.95 -33.93
C VAL A 207 -36.43 18.67 -34.07
N LEU A 208 -36.55 19.99 -34.24
CA LEU A 208 -35.50 21.00 -34.21
C LEU A 208 -34.48 20.77 -33.09
N PHE A 209 -33.26 20.41 -33.46
CA PHE A 209 -32.07 20.84 -32.72
C PHE A 209 -31.08 21.47 -33.69
N ASP A 210 -30.88 22.76 -33.43
CA ASP A 210 -30.03 23.68 -34.14
C ASP A 210 -28.55 23.24 -34.12
N ASP A 211 -27.89 23.62 -35.20
CA ASP A 211 -26.70 23.04 -35.78
C ASP A 211 -25.42 23.59 -35.11
N ASP A 212 -25.02 23.03 -33.97
CA ASP A 212 -23.64 23.13 -33.47
C ASP A 212 -22.91 21.82 -33.76
N LYS A 213 -22.15 21.83 -34.87
CA LYS A 213 -21.27 20.77 -35.35
C LYS A 213 -20.29 20.29 -34.28
N VAL A 214 -20.73 19.38 -33.41
CA VAL A 214 -19.85 18.49 -32.68
C VAL A 214 -19.46 17.40 -33.68
N GLU A 215 -18.35 17.61 -34.39
CA GLU A 215 -17.68 16.52 -35.11
C GLU A 215 -17.60 15.33 -34.15
N ALA A 216 -18.29 14.25 -34.51
CA ALA A 216 -18.24 13.00 -33.76
C ALA A 216 -16.79 12.51 -33.80
N GLU A 217 -16.00 12.92 -32.80
CA GLU A 217 -14.62 12.47 -32.66
C GLU A 217 -14.64 10.96 -32.68
N SER A 218 -14.08 10.39 -33.74
CA SER A 218 -13.93 8.94 -33.87
C SER A 218 -13.35 8.38 -32.58
N LEU A 219 -13.83 7.21 -32.15
CA LEU A 219 -13.34 6.52 -30.96
C LEU A 219 -11.80 6.47 -30.96
N GLY A 220 -11.18 6.33 -32.14
CA GLY A 220 -9.74 6.42 -32.36
C GLY A 220 -9.10 7.76 -31.95
N GLN A 221 -9.72 8.91 -32.23
CA GLN A 221 -9.23 10.21 -31.77
C GLN A 221 -9.43 10.42 -30.27
N LYS A 222 -10.55 9.96 -29.70
CA LYS A 222 -10.77 9.97 -28.24
C LYS A 222 -9.73 9.11 -27.52
N ILE A 223 -9.45 7.91 -28.05
CA ILE A 223 -8.38 7.03 -27.58
C ILE A 223 -7.00 7.69 -27.76
N LYS A 224 -6.72 8.34 -28.90
CA LYS A 224 -5.43 9.02 -29.16
C LYS A 224 -5.23 10.23 -28.22
N ARG A 225 -6.28 10.96 -27.86
CA ARG A 225 -6.24 12.04 -26.85
C ARG A 225 -6.09 11.49 -25.43
N PHE A 226 -6.83 10.42 -25.11
CA PHE A 226 -6.71 9.67 -23.85
C PHE A 226 -5.25 9.24 -23.62
N PHE A 227 -4.59 8.71 -24.66
CA PHE A 227 -3.18 8.33 -24.59
C PHE A 227 -2.19 9.51 -24.64
N LYS A 228 -2.43 10.58 -25.42
CA LYS A 228 -1.47 11.70 -25.58
C LYS A 228 -1.28 12.56 -24.32
N GLY A 229 -2.31 12.73 -23.49
CA GLY A 229 -2.23 13.55 -22.26
C GLY A 229 -1.43 12.87 -21.15
N ASP A 230 -1.60 11.55 -21.01
CA ASP A 230 -1.17 10.79 -19.84
C ASP A 230 0.28 10.28 -19.93
N PHE A 231 0.82 10.12 -21.14
CA PHE A 231 2.24 9.77 -21.33
C PHE A 231 3.23 10.83 -20.83
N LYS A 232 2.81 12.00 -20.32
CA LYS A 232 3.73 12.91 -19.63
C LYS A 232 4.02 12.48 -18.19
N ASN A 233 3.14 11.69 -17.59
CA ASN A 233 3.34 11.15 -16.24
C ASN A 233 4.46 10.08 -16.27
N PRO A 234 5.56 10.26 -15.50
CA PRO A 234 6.64 9.28 -15.42
C PRO A 234 6.17 7.89 -14.99
N GLU A 235 5.15 7.80 -14.14
CA GLU A 235 4.57 6.52 -13.71
C GLU A 235 3.89 5.79 -14.87
N THR A 236 3.01 6.48 -15.60
CA THR A 236 2.36 5.94 -16.80
C THR A 236 3.40 5.50 -17.83
N LYS A 237 4.48 6.26 -18.02
CA LYS A 237 5.59 5.83 -18.89
C LYS A 237 6.31 4.58 -18.38
N ALA A 238 6.58 4.48 -17.07
CA ALA A 238 7.22 3.29 -16.48
C ALA A 238 6.36 2.04 -16.70
N ARG A 239 5.05 2.16 -16.47
CA ARG A 239 4.01 1.14 -16.75
C ARG A 239 4.10 0.60 -18.17
N TRP A 240 4.13 1.48 -19.17
CA TRP A 240 4.16 1.07 -20.59
C TRP A 240 5.57 0.79 -21.15
N SER A 241 6.64 1.16 -20.43
CA SER A 241 8.01 0.97 -20.89
C SER A 241 8.35 -0.51 -21.10
N LYS A 242 8.87 -0.85 -22.29
CA LYS A 242 9.22 -2.22 -22.67
C LYS A 242 8.09 -3.22 -22.34
N PHE A 243 6.85 -2.89 -22.69
CA PHE A 243 5.67 -3.73 -22.39
C PHE A 243 5.84 -5.19 -22.82
N TYR A 244 6.42 -5.42 -24.01
CA TYR A 244 6.74 -6.75 -24.53
C TYR A 244 7.64 -7.60 -23.61
N ASN A 245 8.38 -7.01 -22.66
CA ASN A 245 9.19 -7.77 -21.70
C ASN A 245 8.34 -8.70 -20.81
N ILE A 246 7.05 -8.41 -20.61
CA ILE A 246 6.14 -9.31 -19.90
C ILE A 246 6.18 -10.71 -20.54
N LEU A 247 6.20 -10.78 -21.87
CA LEU A 247 6.24 -12.04 -22.63
C LEU A 247 7.67 -12.49 -22.96
N ALA A 248 8.59 -11.54 -23.16
CA ALA A 248 9.94 -11.85 -23.64
C ALA A 248 10.94 -12.21 -22.52
N HIS A 249 10.71 -11.82 -21.26
CA HIS A 249 11.67 -12.06 -20.18
C HIS A 249 12.00 -13.54 -19.91
N PRO A 250 11.10 -14.54 -20.07
CA PRO A 250 11.44 -15.95 -19.87
C PRO A 250 12.61 -16.40 -20.78
N PHE A 251 12.64 -15.89 -22.01
CA PHE A 251 13.68 -16.20 -22.99
C PHE A 251 14.99 -15.43 -22.75
N ARG A 252 15.00 -14.49 -21.80
CA ARG A 252 16.17 -13.69 -21.40
C ARG A 252 16.85 -14.20 -20.14
N MET A 253 16.51 -15.42 -19.70
CA MET A 253 17.14 -16.05 -18.56
C MET A 253 18.68 -16.05 -18.72
N PRO A 254 19.44 -15.61 -17.71
CA PRO A 254 20.89 -15.44 -17.82
C PRO A 254 21.65 -16.78 -17.70
N VAL A 255 21.17 -17.83 -18.36
CA VAL A 255 21.81 -19.15 -18.43
C VAL A 255 23.17 -19.09 -19.11
N THR A 256 23.36 -18.11 -19.99
CA THR A 256 24.60 -17.88 -20.73
C THR A 256 25.18 -16.52 -20.39
N GLN A 257 26.51 -16.40 -20.48
CA GLN A 257 27.21 -15.12 -20.29
C GLN A 257 26.67 -14.03 -21.24
N LYS A 258 26.29 -14.39 -22.47
CA LYS A 258 25.65 -13.48 -23.44
C LYS A 258 24.32 -12.92 -22.92
N ASN A 259 23.48 -13.74 -22.29
CA ASN A 259 22.23 -13.27 -21.70
C ASN A 259 22.46 -12.46 -20.41
N PHE A 260 23.44 -12.85 -19.59
CA PHE A 260 23.87 -12.04 -18.45
C PHE A 260 24.36 -10.64 -18.86
N GLN A 261 25.11 -10.52 -19.94
CA GLN A 261 25.57 -9.23 -20.47
C GLN A 261 24.40 -8.31 -20.86
N LYS A 262 23.28 -8.87 -21.33
CA LYS A 262 22.05 -8.12 -21.68
C LYS A 262 21.25 -7.63 -20.47
N MET A 263 21.50 -8.14 -19.27
CA MET A 263 20.87 -7.62 -18.05
C MET A 263 21.45 -6.22 -17.75
N GLY A 264 20.62 -5.30 -17.30
CA GLY A 264 21.06 -4.03 -16.72
C GLY A 264 21.77 -4.25 -15.38
N VAL A 265 22.67 -3.35 -15.01
CA VAL A 265 23.22 -3.34 -13.64
C VAL A 265 22.09 -3.04 -12.66
N GLY A 266 21.98 -3.84 -11.59
CA GLY A 266 20.86 -3.79 -10.64
C GLY A 266 19.59 -4.52 -11.10
N GLU A 267 19.56 -5.08 -12.32
CA GLU A 267 18.46 -5.93 -12.77
C GLU A 267 18.49 -7.27 -12.02
N ILE A 268 17.30 -7.73 -11.62
CA ILE A 268 17.12 -9.00 -10.91
C ILE A 268 16.30 -9.93 -11.78
N PHE A 269 16.78 -11.16 -11.94
CA PHE A 269 16.05 -12.24 -12.56
C PHE A 269 15.83 -13.35 -11.53
N SER A 270 14.58 -13.74 -11.32
CA SER A 270 14.21 -14.82 -10.40
C SER A 270 13.34 -15.84 -11.10
N TYR A 271 13.53 -17.11 -10.79
CA TYR A 271 12.64 -18.19 -11.22
C TYR A 271 12.55 -19.23 -10.12
N GLY A 272 11.42 -19.91 -10.07
CA GLY A 272 11.19 -20.89 -9.03
C GLY A 272 9.99 -21.77 -9.29
N LEU A 273 10.01 -22.91 -8.63
CA LEU A 273 8.93 -23.87 -8.60
C LEU A 273 8.25 -23.80 -7.24
N GLU A 274 6.96 -23.53 -7.25
CA GLU A 274 6.09 -23.67 -6.09
C GLU A 274 5.32 -24.99 -6.21
N GLY A 275 5.25 -25.76 -5.13
CA GLY A 275 4.43 -26.96 -5.01
C GLY A 275 3.51 -26.83 -3.81
N LEU A 276 2.26 -27.26 -3.95
CA LEU A 276 1.21 -27.22 -2.95
C LEU A 276 0.50 -28.57 -2.96
N ILE A 277 0.25 -29.11 -1.78
CA ILE A 277 -0.67 -30.21 -1.55
C ILE A 277 -1.69 -29.71 -0.54
N GLU A 278 -2.97 -29.79 -0.89
CA GLU A 278 -4.06 -29.22 -0.11
C GLU A 278 -5.19 -30.24 0.05
N LEU A 279 -5.61 -30.44 1.30
CA LEU A 279 -6.79 -31.20 1.67
C LEU A 279 -7.85 -30.22 2.19
N ASP A 280 -8.96 -30.14 1.47
CA ASP A 280 -10.10 -29.29 1.77
C ASP A 280 -11.28 -30.13 2.22
N LEU A 281 -11.92 -29.72 3.30
CA LEU A 281 -13.21 -30.21 3.76
C LEU A 281 -14.18 -29.04 3.74
N GLU A 282 -15.29 -29.18 3.03
CA GLU A 282 -16.31 -28.16 2.87
C GLU A 282 -17.68 -28.73 3.24
N ALA A 283 -18.41 -27.98 4.04
CA ALA A 283 -19.82 -28.21 4.35
C ALA A 283 -20.60 -26.96 3.93
N ALA A 284 -21.55 -27.10 3.02
CA ALA A 284 -22.40 -26.00 2.56
C ALA A 284 -23.85 -26.26 2.94
N PHE A 285 -24.49 -25.25 3.52
CA PHE A 285 -25.88 -25.23 3.94
C PHE A 285 -26.67 -24.38 2.95
N SER A 286 -27.72 -24.94 2.37
CA SER A 286 -28.66 -24.17 1.56
C SER A 286 -29.74 -23.64 2.48
N ILE A 287 -29.77 -22.32 2.68
CA ILE A 287 -30.84 -21.66 3.42
C ILE A 287 -31.98 -21.40 2.43
N ALA A 288 -33.20 -21.80 2.79
CA ALA A 288 -34.39 -21.55 1.97
C ALA A 288 -34.50 -20.05 1.64
N ALA A 289 -34.95 -19.76 0.42
CA ALA A 289 -35.05 -18.41 -0.13
C ALA A 289 -35.66 -17.43 0.89
N LEU A 290 -34.92 -16.35 1.20
CA LEU A 290 -35.50 -15.19 1.86
C LEU A 290 -36.29 -14.40 0.79
N PRO A 291 -37.42 -13.75 1.12
CA PRO A 291 -38.16 -12.95 0.14
C PRO A 291 -37.23 -11.94 -0.57
N GLY A 292 -37.06 -12.10 -1.88
CA GLY A 292 -36.18 -11.26 -2.71
C GLY A 292 -34.76 -11.81 -2.99
N PHE A 293 -34.39 -12.97 -2.45
CA PHE A 293 -33.13 -13.66 -2.76
C PHE A 293 -33.39 -15.13 -3.08
N ASP A 294 -32.79 -15.63 -4.16
CA ASP A 294 -32.74 -17.07 -4.42
C ASP A 294 -31.98 -17.80 -3.28
N SER A 295 -32.11 -19.13 -3.22
CA SER A 295 -31.53 -19.94 -2.14
C SER A 295 -30.06 -19.60 -1.89
N PHE A 296 -29.73 -19.22 -0.66
CA PHE A 296 -28.41 -18.74 -0.32
C PHE A 296 -27.55 -19.87 0.27
N ASN A 297 -26.36 -20.08 -0.30
CA ASN A 297 -25.44 -21.14 0.15
C ASN A 297 -24.41 -20.59 1.13
N VAL A 298 -24.56 -20.94 2.40
CA VAL A 298 -23.58 -20.64 3.45
C VAL A 298 -22.63 -21.82 3.60
N GLY A 299 -21.34 -21.61 3.34
CA GLY A 299 -20.29 -22.62 3.44
C GLY A 299 -19.41 -22.44 4.68
N VAL A 300 -19.08 -23.56 5.33
CA VAL A 300 -17.92 -23.69 6.22
C VAL A 300 -16.91 -24.58 5.52
N SER A 301 -15.70 -24.09 5.30
CA SER A 301 -14.59 -24.90 4.81
C SER A 301 -13.41 -24.88 5.77
N SER A 302 -12.69 -25.99 5.80
CA SER A 302 -11.40 -26.12 6.46
C SER A 302 -10.42 -26.70 5.46
N SER A 303 -9.35 -25.97 5.20
CA SER A 303 -8.24 -26.47 4.41
C SER A 303 -7.02 -26.72 5.27
N THR A 304 -6.28 -27.77 4.96
CA THR A 304 -4.94 -28.01 5.49
C THR A 304 -4.00 -28.19 4.31
N TYR A 305 -2.87 -27.49 4.34
CA TYR A 305 -1.94 -27.50 3.21
C TYR A 305 -0.48 -27.70 3.65
N LEU A 306 0.29 -28.29 2.74
CA LEU A 306 1.74 -28.27 2.72
C LEU A 306 2.19 -27.59 1.43
N LYS A 307 2.98 -26.53 1.57
CA LYS A 307 3.48 -25.73 0.46
C LYS A 307 5.01 -25.68 0.50
N GLY A 308 5.63 -25.90 -0.64
CA GLY A 308 7.06 -25.74 -0.87
C GLY A 308 7.28 -24.67 -1.93
N ASN A 309 8.25 -23.80 -1.73
CA ASN A 309 8.70 -22.85 -2.74
C ASN A 309 10.22 -22.99 -2.86
N TYR A 310 10.68 -23.23 -4.07
CA TYR A 310 12.09 -23.29 -4.42
C TYR A 310 12.36 -22.20 -5.44
N ARG A 311 13.26 -21.26 -5.12
CA ARG A 311 13.54 -20.11 -5.98
C ARG A 311 15.03 -19.83 -6.08
N VAL A 312 15.48 -19.56 -7.30
CA VAL A 312 16.81 -19.01 -7.59
C VAL A 312 16.63 -17.56 -8.05
N SER A 313 17.37 -16.66 -7.42
CA SER A 313 17.36 -15.22 -7.69
C SER A 313 18.75 -14.75 -8.05
N ILE A 314 18.86 -13.93 -9.10
CA ILE A 314 20.11 -13.49 -9.70
C ILE A 314 20.09 -11.98 -9.75
N LEU A 315 21.02 -11.34 -9.06
CA LEU A 315 21.24 -9.90 -9.08
C LEU A 315 22.53 -9.60 -9.83
N LYS A 316 22.45 -8.78 -10.88
CA LYS A 316 23.64 -8.26 -11.57
C LYS A 316 24.21 -7.08 -10.80
N GLU A 317 25.31 -7.29 -10.07
CA GLU A 317 25.97 -6.24 -9.28
C GLU A 317 26.77 -5.29 -10.19
N ASP A 318 27.49 -5.82 -11.19
CA ASP A 318 28.20 -5.02 -12.21
C ASP A 318 28.39 -5.81 -13.53
N THR A 319 29.41 -5.46 -14.34
CA THR A 319 29.69 -6.13 -15.63
C THR A 319 30.33 -7.50 -15.48
N LYS A 320 30.94 -7.80 -14.33
CA LYS A 320 31.67 -9.04 -14.03
C LYS A 320 31.06 -9.81 -12.86
N ASN A 321 30.52 -9.11 -11.86
CA ASN A 321 30.03 -9.70 -10.62
C ASN A 321 28.52 -9.94 -10.66
N VAL A 322 28.13 -11.13 -10.20
CA VAL A 322 26.74 -11.54 -10.04
C VAL A 322 26.53 -12.17 -8.66
N LEU A 323 25.44 -11.81 -8.00
CA LEU A 323 24.99 -12.43 -6.76
C LEU A 323 23.87 -13.42 -7.09
N VAL A 324 24.07 -14.70 -6.79
CA VAL A 324 23.05 -15.74 -6.94
C VAL A 324 22.61 -16.23 -5.58
N LYS A 325 21.30 -16.16 -5.34
CA LYS A 325 20.63 -16.60 -4.12
C LYS A 325 19.74 -17.79 -4.41
N LEU A 326 19.81 -18.80 -3.54
CA LEU A 326 18.85 -19.88 -3.46
C LEU A 326 17.97 -19.67 -2.23
N ASN A 327 16.66 -19.59 -2.45
CA ASN A 327 15.63 -19.53 -1.41
C ASN A 327 14.82 -20.83 -1.43
N ARG A 328 14.62 -21.42 -0.25
CA ARG A 328 13.74 -22.57 -0.04
C ARG A 328 12.78 -22.28 1.10
N VAL A 329 11.50 -22.15 0.81
CA VAL A 329 10.45 -22.02 1.84
C VAL A 329 9.64 -23.30 1.90
N LYS A 330 9.49 -23.86 3.09
CA LYS A 330 8.51 -24.91 3.39
C LYS A 330 7.51 -24.32 4.35
N SER A 331 6.24 -24.30 3.97
CA SER A 331 5.16 -23.87 4.82
C SER A 331 4.10 -24.94 4.97
N ARG A 332 3.47 -24.95 6.13
CA ARG A 332 2.28 -25.76 6.41
C ARG A 332 1.29 -24.89 7.12
N GLY A 333 0.02 -25.07 6.81
CA GLY A 333 -1.01 -24.26 7.43
C GLY A 333 -2.37 -24.91 7.42
N THR A 334 -3.26 -24.28 8.16
CA THR A 334 -4.67 -24.61 8.22
C THR A 334 -5.45 -23.33 8.02
N ALA A 335 -6.39 -23.31 7.09
CA ALA A 335 -7.35 -22.23 6.95
C ALA A 335 -8.74 -22.73 7.34
N PHE A 336 -9.49 -21.87 7.99
CA PHE A 336 -10.92 -22.05 8.24
C PHE A 336 -11.62 -20.88 7.57
N SER A 337 -12.52 -21.16 6.66
CA SER A 337 -13.33 -20.15 6.01
C SER A 337 -14.79 -20.41 6.32
N PHE A 338 -15.50 -19.36 6.71
CA PHE A 338 -16.94 -19.35 6.88
C PHE A 338 -17.45 -18.20 6.05
N GLY A 339 -18.31 -18.47 5.10
CA GLY A 339 -18.76 -17.44 4.19
C GLY A 339 -19.77 -18.00 3.26
N ALA A 340 -20.36 -17.12 2.50
CA ALA A 340 -21.43 -17.53 1.64
C ALA A 340 -21.21 -16.92 0.27
N HIS A 341 -21.53 -17.71 -0.74
CA HIS A 341 -21.01 -17.55 -2.08
C HIS A 341 -22.12 -17.84 -3.06
N GLU A 342 -22.36 -16.86 -3.91
CA GLU A 342 -23.35 -16.93 -4.97
C GLU A 342 -22.70 -16.39 -6.24
N ASP A 343 -22.83 -17.12 -7.33
CA ASP A 343 -22.39 -16.64 -8.63
C ASP A 343 -23.60 -16.05 -9.35
N LEU A 344 -23.64 -14.74 -9.49
CA LEU A 344 -24.66 -14.04 -10.27
C LEU A 344 -24.19 -13.92 -11.72
N VAL A 345 -25.01 -14.34 -12.68
CA VAL A 345 -24.76 -14.06 -14.09
C VAL A 345 -25.26 -12.64 -14.38
N LEU A 346 -24.35 -11.66 -14.42
CA LEU A 346 -24.72 -10.26 -14.70
C LEU A 346 -25.06 -10.03 -16.17
N PHE A 347 -24.36 -10.74 -17.06
CA PHE A 347 -24.59 -10.69 -18.49
C PHE A 347 -24.36 -12.08 -19.07
N GLU A 348 -25.36 -12.63 -19.75
CA GLU A 348 -25.25 -13.98 -20.31
C GLU A 348 -24.29 -14.09 -21.49
N GLY A 349 -23.77 -12.96 -21.97
CA GLY A 349 -22.92 -12.89 -23.16
C GLY A 349 -23.75 -12.79 -24.44
N VAL A 350 -23.04 -12.70 -25.57
CA VAL A 350 -23.63 -12.78 -26.90
C VAL A 350 -23.21 -14.10 -27.51
N THR A 351 -24.15 -14.82 -28.13
CA THR A 351 -23.86 -16.10 -28.77
C THR A 351 -23.27 -15.83 -30.15
N ILE A 352 -22.00 -16.21 -30.37
CA ILE A 352 -21.32 -16.13 -31.67
C ILE A 352 -20.99 -17.56 -32.09
N LEU A 353 -21.56 -18.03 -33.21
CA LEU A 353 -21.36 -19.38 -33.74
C LEU A 353 -21.69 -20.51 -32.74
N GLY A 354 -22.73 -20.32 -31.93
CA GLY A 354 -23.16 -21.31 -30.91
C GLY A 354 -22.34 -21.31 -29.62
N ALA A 355 -21.24 -20.54 -29.56
CA ALA A 355 -20.49 -20.30 -28.32
C ALA A 355 -20.98 -19.01 -27.64
N LYS A 356 -21.31 -19.04 -26.35
CA LYS A 356 -21.55 -17.83 -25.56
C LYS A 356 -20.21 -17.12 -25.33
N VAL A 357 -20.00 -16.00 -26.01
CA VAL A 357 -18.82 -15.13 -25.86
C VAL A 357 -19.20 -13.95 -24.94
N ALA A 358 -18.28 -13.50 -24.10
CA ALA A 358 -18.47 -12.38 -23.17
C ALA A 358 -19.55 -12.61 -22.07
N LYS A 359 -19.77 -13.85 -21.63
CA LYS A 359 -20.57 -14.12 -20.41
C LYS A 359 -19.85 -13.48 -19.21
N ILE A 360 -20.50 -12.52 -18.56
CA ILE A 360 -19.98 -11.88 -17.33
C ILE A 360 -20.72 -12.52 -16.15
N THR A 361 -20.02 -13.43 -15.48
CA THR A 361 -20.43 -13.98 -14.20
C THR A 361 -19.70 -13.25 -13.08
N GLU A 362 -20.45 -12.70 -12.14
CA GLU A 362 -19.94 -11.99 -10.99
C GLU A 362 -20.27 -12.79 -9.73
N SER A 363 -19.24 -13.15 -8.97
CA SER A 363 -19.47 -13.71 -7.65
C SER A 363 -19.89 -12.62 -6.66
N VAL A 364 -21.04 -12.79 -6.02
CA VAL A 364 -21.49 -12.06 -4.84
C VAL A 364 -21.11 -12.87 -3.60
N ILE A 365 -20.40 -12.23 -2.69
CA ILE A 365 -19.90 -12.84 -1.46
C ILE A 365 -20.38 -11.93 -0.34
N PRO A 366 -21.64 -12.00 0.10
CA PRO A 366 -22.17 -11.00 1.03
C PRO A 366 -21.43 -11.02 2.36
N PHE A 367 -20.80 -12.15 2.73
CA PHE A 367 -19.74 -12.15 3.73
C PHE A 367 -18.84 -13.39 3.58
N GLN A 368 -17.58 -13.25 3.94
CA GLN A 368 -16.60 -14.32 4.08
C GLN A 368 -15.59 -13.97 5.17
N LEU A 369 -15.52 -14.80 6.19
CA LEU A 369 -14.49 -14.79 7.22
C LEU A 369 -13.50 -15.93 6.95
N THR A 370 -12.23 -15.62 6.82
CA THR A 370 -11.14 -16.60 6.73
C THR A 370 -10.16 -16.41 7.88
N VAL A 371 -9.88 -17.48 8.62
CA VAL A 371 -8.85 -17.53 9.65
C VAL A 371 -7.82 -18.57 9.26
N ALA A 372 -6.62 -18.12 8.91
CA ALA A 372 -5.52 -18.97 8.51
C ALA A 372 -4.40 -18.95 9.56
N LYS A 373 -3.84 -20.12 9.87
CA LYS A 373 -2.60 -20.26 10.65
C LYS A 373 -1.57 -20.91 9.76
N ASN A 374 -0.37 -20.33 9.73
CA ASN A 374 0.71 -20.77 8.89
C ASN A 374 2.00 -20.87 9.70
N TYR A 375 2.74 -21.95 9.47
CA TYR A 375 4.10 -22.16 9.95
C TYR A 375 5.01 -22.27 8.74
N ALA A 376 6.01 -21.41 8.64
CA ALA A 376 6.97 -21.40 7.55
C ALA A 376 8.39 -21.57 8.08
N HIS A 377 9.19 -22.34 7.35
CA HIS A 377 10.63 -22.44 7.51
C HIS A 377 11.26 -22.05 6.17
N SER A 378 12.08 -21.01 6.17
CA SER A 378 12.79 -20.50 5.02
C SER A 378 14.28 -20.67 5.23
N PHE A 379 14.97 -21.11 4.19
CA PHE A 379 16.42 -21.20 4.13
C PHE A 379 16.89 -20.43 2.91
N ASP A 380 17.85 -19.52 3.11
CA ASP A 380 18.48 -18.77 2.04
C ASP A 380 19.99 -18.95 2.09
N VAL A 381 20.61 -19.10 0.93
CA VAL A 381 22.06 -19.03 0.79
C VAL A 381 22.41 -18.26 -0.47
N ALA A 382 23.42 -17.40 -0.39
CA ALA A 382 23.86 -16.61 -1.52
C ALA A 382 25.38 -16.60 -1.68
N TYR A 383 25.81 -16.53 -2.94
CA TYR A 383 27.22 -16.46 -3.34
C TYR A 383 27.38 -15.40 -4.43
N ARG A 384 28.50 -14.69 -4.36
CA ARG A 384 28.97 -13.78 -5.41
C ARG A 384 29.93 -14.52 -6.32
N TYR A 385 29.80 -14.29 -7.62
CA TYR A 385 30.63 -14.88 -8.67
C TYR A 385 31.24 -13.76 -9.52
N ASP A 386 32.55 -13.77 -9.67
CA ASP A 386 33.26 -12.99 -10.66
C ASP A 386 33.33 -13.80 -11.97
N LEU A 387 32.44 -13.48 -12.92
CA LEU A 387 32.31 -14.20 -14.18
C LEU A 387 33.49 -13.99 -15.14
N SER A 388 34.52 -13.23 -14.74
CA SER A 388 35.80 -13.21 -15.45
C SER A 388 36.72 -14.39 -15.11
N ASN A 389 36.46 -15.07 -13.98
CA ASN A 389 37.17 -16.29 -13.60
C ASN A 389 36.43 -17.54 -14.15
N PRO A 390 37.12 -18.47 -14.84
CA PRO A 390 36.50 -19.68 -15.38
C PRO A 390 35.88 -20.59 -14.32
N ASP A 391 36.50 -20.74 -13.14
CA ASP A 391 35.97 -21.57 -12.05
C ASP A 391 34.65 -21.00 -11.52
N ALA A 392 34.60 -19.67 -11.37
CA ALA A 392 33.38 -18.96 -10.95
C ALA A 392 32.28 -19.02 -12.01
N LEU A 393 32.63 -19.00 -13.30
CA LEU A 393 31.68 -19.14 -14.40
C LEU A 393 31.05 -20.54 -14.42
N GLU A 394 31.85 -21.59 -14.18
CA GLU A 394 31.34 -22.97 -14.05
C GLU A 394 30.40 -23.10 -12.85
N ALA A 395 30.82 -22.63 -11.67
CA ALA A 395 30.00 -22.66 -10.47
C ALA A 395 28.74 -21.80 -10.59
N TYR A 396 28.80 -20.70 -11.34
CA TYR A 396 27.63 -19.90 -11.69
C TYR A 396 26.63 -20.74 -12.49
N GLY A 397 27.08 -21.44 -13.54
CA GLY A 397 26.23 -22.32 -14.34
C GLY A 397 25.52 -23.39 -13.50
N ASP A 398 26.24 -24.00 -12.55
CA ASP A 398 25.66 -24.96 -11.60
C ASP A 398 24.67 -24.34 -10.63
N ALA A 399 24.96 -23.13 -10.13
CA ALA A 399 24.08 -22.40 -9.23
C ALA A 399 22.76 -21.98 -9.88
N LEU A 400 22.73 -21.77 -11.21
CA LEU A 400 21.49 -21.58 -11.96
C LEU A 400 20.62 -22.84 -11.96
N GLY A 401 21.21 -24.03 -11.99
CA GLY A 401 20.49 -25.28 -11.73
C GLY A 401 20.07 -25.45 -10.26
N GLY A 402 20.42 -24.50 -9.39
CA GLY A 402 20.17 -24.58 -7.97
C GLY A 402 21.12 -25.52 -7.21
N ARG A 403 22.26 -25.86 -7.84
CA ARG A 403 23.30 -26.74 -7.30
C ARG A 403 24.46 -25.89 -6.76
N PHE A 404 24.46 -25.64 -5.45
CA PHE A 404 25.43 -24.75 -4.80
C PHE A 404 26.64 -25.47 -4.19
N LYS A 405 26.80 -26.78 -4.45
CA LYS A 405 27.90 -27.57 -3.87
C LYS A 405 29.26 -27.02 -4.32
N LEU A 406 29.45 -26.86 -5.63
CA LEU A 406 30.69 -26.33 -6.20
C LEU A 406 30.95 -24.90 -5.71
N SER A 407 29.92 -24.05 -5.67
CA SER A 407 30.02 -22.68 -5.13
C SER A 407 30.52 -22.66 -3.68
N HIS A 408 30.03 -23.57 -2.84
CA HIS A 408 30.48 -23.69 -1.45
C HIS A 408 31.94 -24.15 -1.36
N GLU A 409 32.35 -25.13 -2.17
CA GLU A 409 33.74 -25.62 -2.21
C GLU A 409 34.71 -24.53 -2.70
N LEU A 410 34.38 -23.83 -3.79
CA LEU A 410 35.19 -22.75 -4.34
C LEU A 410 35.24 -21.53 -3.43
N SER A 411 34.16 -21.23 -2.68
CA SER A 411 34.15 -20.11 -1.74
C SER A 411 35.16 -20.23 -0.60
N LYS A 412 35.69 -21.44 -0.35
CA LYS A 412 36.74 -21.71 0.64
C LYS A 412 38.15 -21.56 0.07
N ARG A 413 38.29 -21.50 -1.26
CA ARG A 413 39.58 -21.34 -1.94
C ARG A 413 39.81 -19.86 -2.23
N GLU A 414 41.01 -19.38 -1.94
CA GLU A 414 41.41 -18.03 -2.36
C GLU A 414 41.48 -17.97 -3.90
N ASN A 415 41.15 -16.81 -4.48
CA ASN A 415 41.21 -16.53 -5.92
C ASN A 415 40.30 -17.36 -6.83
N SER A 416 39.36 -18.16 -6.31
CA SER A 416 38.39 -18.91 -7.12
C SER A 416 37.37 -18.04 -7.87
N GLY A 417 37.32 -16.74 -7.57
CA GLY A 417 36.30 -15.83 -8.06
C GLY A 417 34.91 -16.04 -7.43
N VAL A 418 34.74 -17.02 -6.53
CA VAL A 418 33.48 -17.27 -5.81
C VAL A 418 33.64 -16.83 -4.36
N ARG A 419 32.71 -16.02 -3.86
CA ARG A 419 32.67 -15.58 -2.46
C ARG A 419 31.32 -15.94 -1.84
N TRP A 420 31.34 -16.56 -0.67
CA TRP A 420 30.13 -16.71 0.12
C TRP A 420 29.65 -15.33 0.59
N ALA A 421 28.37 -15.03 0.40
CA ALA A 421 27.79 -13.75 0.79
C ALA A 421 27.09 -13.86 2.15
N TYR A 422 26.13 -14.78 2.27
CA TYR A 422 25.39 -15.03 3.51
C TYR A 422 24.63 -16.35 3.49
N ASN A 423 24.15 -16.76 4.67
CA ASN A 423 23.13 -17.78 4.90
C ASN A 423 22.07 -17.21 5.86
N ARG A 424 20.79 -17.46 5.59
CA ARG A 424 19.68 -17.13 6.49
C ARG A 424 18.82 -18.35 6.76
N ASP A 425 18.68 -18.72 8.03
CA ASP A 425 17.64 -19.64 8.52
C ASP A 425 16.52 -18.83 9.16
N GLN A 426 15.29 -18.98 8.69
CA GLN A 426 14.14 -18.21 9.14
C GLN A 426 12.97 -19.11 9.48
N ARG A 427 12.38 -18.93 10.67
CA ARG A 427 11.14 -19.58 11.09
C ARG A 427 10.08 -18.53 11.32
N GLU A 428 8.92 -18.72 10.71
CA GLU A 428 7.80 -17.80 10.81
C GLU A 428 6.55 -18.53 11.30
N HIS A 429 5.86 -17.90 12.25
CA HIS A 429 4.50 -18.24 12.62
C HIS A 429 3.60 -17.07 12.25
N SER A 430 2.62 -17.30 11.40
CA SER A 430 1.67 -16.28 11.00
C SER A 430 0.23 -16.71 11.23
N THR A 431 -0.59 -15.75 11.65
CA THR A 431 -2.05 -15.89 11.74
C THR A 431 -2.67 -14.78 10.94
N VAL A 432 -3.50 -15.13 9.97
CA VAL A 432 -4.23 -14.20 9.11
C VAL A 432 -5.72 -14.33 9.43
N LYS A 433 -6.40 -13.20 9.54
CA LYS A 433 -7.85 -13.08 9.67
C LYS A 433 -8.31 -12.14 8.58
N GLN A 434 -9.19 -12.60 7.72
CA GLN A 434 -9.72 -11.81 6.63
C GLN A 434 -11.23 -11.83 6.70
N TYR A 435 -11.84 -10.66 6.56
CA TYR A 435 -13.26 -10.46 6.36
C TYR A 435 -13.42 -9.87 4.96
N ARG A 436 -14.27 -10.44 4.14
CA ARG A 436 -14.60 -9.93 2.81
C ARG A 436 -16.11 -9.86 2.70
N MET A 437 -16.61 -8.77 2.14
CA MET A 437 -18.02 -8.54 1.85
C MET A 437 -18.09 -7.91 0.48
N LYS A 438 -18.70 -8.61 -0.47
CA LYS A 438 -18.96 -8.16 -1.83
C LYS A 438 -20.47 -8.28 -2.04
N LEU A 439 -21.17 -7.15 -1.92
CA LEU A 439 -22.63 -7.09 -2.03
C LEU A 439 -23.10 -7.00 -3.49
N SER A 440 -22.23 -6.54 -4.39
CA SER A 440 -22.46 -6.46 -5.83
C SER A 440 -21.13 -6.22 -6.55
N PHE A 441 -21.14 -6.13 -7.88
CA PHE A 441 -20.03 -5.58 -8.67
C PHE A 441 -19.70 -4.13 -8.30
N LEU A 442 -20.66 -3.42 -7.68
CA LEU A 442 -20.53 -2.01 -7.30
C LEU A 442 -19.90 -1.81 -5.93
N PHE A 443 -19.80 -2.84 -5.09
CA PHE A 443 -19.34 -2.70 -3.71
C PHE A 443 -18.61 -3.95 -3.24
N GLU A 444 -17.30 -3.79 -3.01
CA GLU A 444 -16.46 -4.75 -2.31
C GLU A 444 -15.79 -4.08 -1.12
N ARG A 445 -15.78 -4.79 0.01
CA ARG A 445 -15.06 -4.41 1.21
C ARG A 445 -14.26 -5.59 1.72
N THR A 446 -12.98 -5.38 1.93
CA THR A 446 -12.08 -6.37 2.52
C THR A 446 -11.37 -5.76 3.73
N HIS A 447 -11.33 -6.51 4.82
CA HIS A 447 -10.52 -6.23 6.00
C HIS A 447 -9.61 -7.43 6.25
N GLN A 448 -8.31 -7.22 6.32
CA GLN A 448 -7.33 -8.27 6.56
C GLN A 448 -6.43 -7.87 7.72
N SER A 449 -6.52 -8.59 8.83
CA SER A 449 -5.55 -8.52 9.92
C SER A 449 -4.60 -9.70 9.85
N SER A 450 -3.30 -9.47 9.95
CA SER A 450 -2.32 -10.53 10.11
C SER A 450 -1.34 -10.23 11.24
N ASN A 451 -0.97 -11.27 11.97
CA ASN A 451 0.12 -11.20 12.94
C ASN A 451 1.17 -12.24 12.56
N ARG A 452 2.42 -11.82 12.46
CA ARG A 452 3.57 -12.65 12.11
C ARG A 452 4.61 -12.53 13.20
N HIS A 453 5.20 -13.65 13.57
CA HIS A 453 6.37 -13.72 14.44
C HIS A 453 7.45 -14.51 13.71
N THR A 454 8.61 -13.89 13.57
CA THR A 454 9.71 -14.40 12.76
C THR A 454 10.97 -14.45 13.60
N VAL A 455 11.62 -15.60 13.61
CA VAL A 455 12.96 -15.79 14.16
C VAL A 455 13.91 -16.03 13.01
N MET A 456 14.97 -15.23 12.91
CA MET A 456 15.95 -15.28 11.83
C MET A 456 17.34 -15.46 12.40
N VAL A 457 18.13 -16.33 11.80
CA VAL A 457 19.57 -16.47 12.05
C VAL A 457 20.27 -16.16 10.74
N ILE A 458 20.98 -15.04 10.70
CA ILE A 458 21.72 -14.58 9.53
C ILE A 458 23.20 -14.76 9.85
N THR A 459 23.90 -15.54 9.04
CA THR A 459 25.36 -15.64 9.08
C THR A 459 25.89 -14.97 7.83
N ASP A 460 26.75 -13.97 7.99
CA ASP A 460 27.46 -13.27 6.91
C ASP A 460 28.95 -13.09 7.27
N GLY A 461 29.69 -12.31 6.49
CA GLY A 461 31.11 -12.05 6.74
C GLY A 461 31.40 -11.26 8.03
N GLU A 462 30.39 -10.63 8.64
CA GLU A 462 30.52 -9.87 9.89
C GLU A 462 30.23 -10.73 11.12
N GLY A 463 29.46 -11.82 10.97
CA GLY A 463 29.22 -12.80 12.03
C GLY A 463 27.86 -13.49 11.94
N THR A 464 27.39 -14.00 13.08
CA THR A 464 26.04 -14.59 13.19
C THR A 464 25.11 -13.69 14.01
N HIS A 465 24.00 -13.31 13.41
CA HIS A 465 23.00 -12.41 13.97
C HIS A 465 21.70 -13.17 14.22
N HIS A 466 21.23 -13.15 15.47
CA HIS A 466 19.94 -13.71 15.84
C HIS A 466 18.92 -12.59 16.00
N ILE A 467 17.91 -12.61 15.14
CA ILE A 467 16.97 -11.51 14.99
C ILE A 467 15.56 -12.01 15.24
N TYR A 468 14.86 -11.32 16.11
CA TYR A 468 13.48 -11.60 16.44
C TYR A 468 12.62 -10.46 15.95
N LYS A 469 11.64 -10.79 15.11
CA LYS A 469 10.73 -9.82 14.51
C LYS A 469 9.30 -10.21 14.81
N GLY A 470 8.48 -9.23 15.20
CA GLY A 470 7.03 -9.38 15.22
C GLY A 470 6.38 -8.31 14.37
N GLU A 471 5.36 -8.68 13.62
CA GLU A 471 4.68 -7.79 12.67
C GLU A 471 3.18 -8.00 12.75
N ALA A 472 2.45 -6.94 13.08
CA ALA A 472 1.00 -6.89 13.03
C ALA A 472 0.58 -5.95 11.91
N HIS A 473 -0.10 -6.49 10.91
CA HIS A 473 -0.63 -5.75 9.78
C HIS A 473 -2.16 -5.76 9.82
N ASN A 474 -2.76 -4.67 9.40
CA ASN A 474 -4.19 -4.53 9.19
C ASN A 474 -4.43 -3.69 7.94
N GLY A 475 -4.90 -4.34 6.89
CA GLY A 475 -5.35 -3.72 5.66
C GLY A 475 -6.86 -3.63 5.63
N ARG A 476 -7.40 -2.52 5.17
CA ARG A 476 -8.80 -2.33 4.82
C ARG A 476 -8.84 -1.79 3.40
N SER A 477 -9.64 -2.39 2.54
CA SER A 477 -9.83 -1.91 1.18
C SER A 477 -11.31 -1.89 0.85
N TRP A 478 -11.80 -0.75 0.39
CA TRP A 478 -13.18 -0.57 -0.03
C TRP A 478 -13.13 -0.16 -1.49
N ASP A 479 -13.79 -0.92 -2.34
CA ASP A 479 -13.86 -0.66 -3.77
C ASP A 479 -15.33 -0.48 -4.16
N THR A 480 -15.59 0.57 -4.94
CA THR A 480 -16.92 0.88 -5.43
C THR A 480 -16.82 1.36 -6.86
N LEU A 481 -17.72 0.93 -7.75
CA LEU A 481 -17.66 1.35 -9.16
C LEU A 481 -17.75 2.88 -9.32
N TRP A 482 -18.55 3.53 -8.47
CA TRP A 482 -18.87 4.96 -8.58
C TRP A 482 -18.12 5.84 -7.56
N GLY A 483 -17.31 5.25 -6.69
CA GLY A 483 -16.62 5.94 -5.61
C GLY A 483 -15.14 5.60 -5.57
N PRO A 484 -14.33 6.39 -4.85
CA PRO A 484 -12.89 6.17 -4.80
C PRO A 484 -12.58 4.83 -4.12
N SER A 485 -11.81 3.98 -4.80
CA SER A 485 -11.19 2.82 -4.15
C SER A 485 -10.28 3.30 -3.02
N GLU A 486 -10.65 3.00 -1.79
CA GLU A 486 -9.93 3.38 -0.59
C GLU A 486 -9.15 2.18 -0.06
N VAL A 487 -7.84 2.34 0.13
CA VAL A 487 -6.98 1.34 0.75
C VAL A 487 -6.28 1.96 1.96
N LYS A 488 -6.59 1.45 3.15
CA LYS A 488 -5.98 1.79 4.43
C LYS A 488 -5.11 0.66 4.91
N ASN A 489 -3.82 0.91 5.06
CA ASN A 489 -2.84 -0.07 5.50
C ASN A 489 -2.16 0.41 6.78
N TYR A 490 -2.32 -0.36 7.84
CA TYR A 490 -1.62 -0.18 9.10
C TYR A 490 -0.65 -1.35 9.28
N SER A 491 0.63 -1.08 9.50
CA SER A 491 1.59 -2.13 9.88
C SER A 491 2.48 -1.67 11.01
N PHE A 492 2.53 -2.47 12.05
CA PHE A 492 3.35 -2.26 13.24
C PHE A 492 4.32 -3.42 13.33
N LYS A 493 5.60 -3.10 13.44
CA LYS A 493 6.68 -4.08 13.50
C LYS A 493 7.53 -3.79 14.71
N PHE A 494 8.05 -4.81 15.35
CA PHE A 494 9.19 -4.66 16.23
C PHE A 494 10.31 -5.57 15.80
N LEU A 495 11.52 -5.18 16.18
CA LEU A 495 12.74 -5.90 15.92
C LEU A 495 13.63 -5.91 17.16
N VAL A 496 14.19 -7.07 17.48
CA VAL A 496 15.22 -7.25 18.51
C VAL A 496 16.39 -7.99 17.89
N ASP A 497 17.58 -7.38 17.92
CA ASP A 497 18.85 -8.06 17.61
C ASP A 497 19.46 -8.55 18.93
N LYS A 498 19.70 -9.87 19.01
CA LYS A 498 20.29 -10.52 20.18
C LYS A 498 21.64 -9.91 20.55
N ALA A 499 22.50 -9.63 19.57
CA ALA A 499 23.84 -9.09 19.84
C ALA A 499 23.72 -7.72 20.49
N LYS A 500 22.96 -6.80 19.86
CA LYS A 500 22.76 -5.44 20.37
C LYS A 500 22.10 -5.42 21.75
N TYR A 501 21.12 -6.28 22.00
CA TYR A 501 20.45 -6.40 23.29
C TYR A 501 21.41 -6.76 24.44
N TYR A 502 22.44 -7.58 24.19
CA TYR A 502 23.38 -8.00 25.23
C TYR A 502 24.63 -7.13 25.32
N THR A 503 25.15 -6.61 24.21
CA THR A 503 26.44 -5.91 24.16
C THR A 503 26.33 -4.40 24.39
N SER A 504 25.22 -3.76 24.00
CA SER A 504 25.12 -2.31 24.06
C SER A 504 24.10 -1.84 25.08
N ASN A 505 24.57 -1.08 26.08
CA ASN A 505 23.71 -0.26 26.91
C ASN A 505 23.36 1.08 26.21
N GLN A 506 24.06 1.41 25.11
CA GLN A 506 23.88 2.63 24.33
C GLN A 506 23.22 2.29 22.97
N GLY A 507 22.07 2.90 22.66
CA GLY A 507 21.31 2.65 21.44
C GLY A 507 20.13 1.69 21.60
N ALA A 508 19.32 1.59 20.54
CA ALA A 508 18.08 0.80 20.54
C ALA A 508 18.34 -0.72 20.58
N ALA A 509 17.89 -1.37 21.66
CA ALA A 509 17.86 -2.83 21.78
C ALA A 509 16.56 -3.44 21.20
N LEU A 510 15.50 -2.63 21.12
CA LEU A 510 14.20 -2.97 20.54
C LEU A 510 13.72 -1.80 19.71
N THR A 511 13.59 -2.00 18.40
CA THR A 511 13.05 -0.99 17.51
C THR A 511 11.59 -1.29 17.21
N PHE A 512 10.71 -0.31 17.41
CA PHE A 512 9.35 -0.33 16.88
C PHE A 512 9.26 0.52 15.62
N THR A 513 8.61 0.00 14.59
CA THR A 513 8.26 0.73 13.38
C THR A 513 6.75 0.70 13.19
N GLY A 514 6.14 1.86 13.00
CA GLY A 514 4.73 2.01 12.65
C GLY A 514 4.60 2.63 11.26
N THR A 515 3.73 2.05 10.45
CA THR A 515 3.38 2.57 9.12
C THR A 515 1.86 2.66 9.01
N LEU A 516 1.38 3.82 8.60
CA LEU A 516 -0.02 4.11 8.33
C LEU A 516 -0.06 4.65 6.90
N GLY A 517 -0.81 4.00 6.01
CA GLY A 517 -1.02 4.45 4.64
C GLY A 517 -2.49 4.51 4.34
N ASP A 518 -2.93 5.57 3.67
CA ASP A 518 -4.33 5.78 3.34
C ASP A 518 -4.41 6.48 1.98
N THR A 519 -5.06 5.85 1.00
CA THR A 519 -5.18 6.42 -0.35
C THR A 519 -6.19 7.57 -0.42
N HIS A 520 -7.17 7.62 0.49
CA HIS A 520 -8.24 8.63 0.47
C HIS A 520 -8.54 9.14 1.89
N THR A 521 -7.69 10.03 2.39
CA THR A 521 -7.75 10.45 3.78
C THR A 521 -8.78 11.56 4.03
N THR A 522 -9.71 11.35 4.97
CA THR A 522 -10.58 12.44 5.46
C THR A 522 -9.86 13.34 6.47
N LEU A 523 -10.33 14.56 6.69
CA LEU A 523 -9.74 15.46 7.71
C LEU A 523 -9.75 14.84 9.12
N LYS A 524 -10.83 14.13 9.47
CA LYS A 524 -10.94 13.46 10.78
C LYS A 524 -9.89 12.36 10.92
N GLU A 525 -9.66 11.60 9.86
CA GLU A 525 -8.64 10.54 9.83
C GLU A 525 -7.24 11.11 9.86
N LEU A 526 -6.96 12.14 9.04
CA LEU A 526 -5.65 12.79 9.03
C LEU A 526 -5.27 13.31 10.42
N ASN A 527 -6.19 14.02 11.08
CA ASN A 527 -5.98 14.49 12.46
C ASN A 527 -5.82 13.32 13.45
N SER A 528 -6.53 12.21 13.24
CA SER A 528 -6.35 11.00 14.06
C SER A 528 -4.97 10.37 13.84
N TYR A 529 -4.46 10.31 12.61
CA TYR A 529 -3.14 9.78 12.28
C TYR A 529 -2.04 10.67 12.85
N MET A 530 -2.14 11.99 12.66
CA MET A 530 -1.23 12.97 13.25
C MET A 530 -1.18 12.81 14.77
N ARG A 531 -2.33 12.73 15.44
CA ARG A 531 -2.39 12.51 16.88
C ARG A 531 -1.78 11.17 17.28
N GLN A 532 -2.08 10.09 16.57
CA GLN A 532 -1.52 8.77 16.86
C GLN A 532 0.01 8.77 16.78
N VAL A 533 0.58 9.40 15.75
CA VAL A 533 2.03 9.49 15.57
C VAL A 533 2.65 10.39 16.63
N SER A 534 2.07 11.56 16.92
CA SER A 534 2.51 12.45 18.00
C SER A 534 2.48 11.76 19.37
N GLU A 535 1.42 11.03 19.69
CA GLU A 535 1.30 10.28 20.94
C GLU A 535 2.27 9.11 21.00
N ALA A 536 2.46 8.39 19.89
CA ALA A 536 3.44 7.31 19.80
C ALA A 536 4.86 7.83 19.99
N THR A 537 5.22 8.96 19.37
CA THR A 537 6.55 9.58 19.47
C THR A 537 6.72 10.48 20.68
N GLY A 538 5.65 10.84 21.40
CA GLY A 538 5.72 11.74 22.55
C GLY A 538 6.03 13.19 22.18
N LEU A 539 5.93 13.56 20.90
CA LEU A 539 6.23 14.90 20.40
C LEU A 539 4.94 15.70 20.28
N VAL A 540 4.81 16.68 21.17
CA VAL A 540 3.77 17.71 21.09
C VAL A 540 4.08 18.60 19.88
N ASP A 541 3.03 19.02 19.16
CA ASP A 541 3.13 19.93 18.01
C ASP A 541 4.02 19.45 16.84
N LEU A 542 4.21 18.14 16.70
CA LEU A 542 4.92 17.53 15.58
C LEU A 542 4.30 17.91 14.21
N PHE A 543 2.98 18.07 14.17
CA PHE A 543 2.22 18.38 12.97
C PHE A 543 1.42 19.67 13.15
N PRO A 544 1.20 20.45 12.08
CA PRO A 544 0.37 21.64 12.16
C PRO A 544 -1.09 21.29 12.44
N THR A 545 -1.77 22.03 13.32
CA THR A 545 -3.21 21.83 13.56
C THR A 545 -4.01 22.18 12.30
N ILE A 546 -4.66 21.17 11.70
CA ILE A 546 -5.45 21.37 10.48
C ILE A 546 -6.87 21.74 10.87
N GLN A 547 -7.26 22.98 10.56
CA GLN A 547 -8.59 23.51 10.83
C GLN A 547 -9.66 22.81 9.99
N LYS A 548 -10.89 22.73 10.50
CA LYS A 548 -12.05 22.14 9.81
C LYS A 548 -12.29 22.73 8.41
N ASP A 549 -12.04 24.03 8.28
CA ASP A 549 -12.27 24.78 7.03
C ASP A 549 -11.08 24.70 6.06
N TYR A 550 -10.06 23.88 6.34
CA TYR A 550 -8.85 23.80 5.53
C TYR A 550 -9.13 23.46 4.05
N PRO A 551 -9.97 22.47 3.69
CA PRO A 551 -10.30 22.18 2.29
C PRO A 551 -10.94 23.39 1.58
N ARG A 552 -11.82 24.11 2.28
CA ARG A 552 -12.46 25.34 1.78
C ARG A 552 -11.42 26.43 1.54
N LYS A 553 -10.52 26.68 2.50
CA LYS A 553 -9.43 27.68 2.36
C LYS A 553 -8.47 27.32 1.22
N LEU A 554 -8.14 26.04 1.04
CA LEU A 554 -7.29 25.56 -0.05
C LEU A 554 -7.96 25.77 -1.41
N CYS A 555 -9.25 25.50 -1.53
CA CYS A 555 -10.01 25.79 -2.75
C CYS A 555 -10.07 27.30 -3.03
N LEU A 556 -10.43 28.12 -2.04
CA LEU A 556 -10.59 29.57 -2.20
C LEU A 556 -9.29 30.27 -2.61
N SER A 557 -8.15 29.75 -2.18
CA SER A 557 -6.83 30.29 -2.50
C SER A 557 -6.30 29.87 -3.88
N GLN A 558 -6.90 28.84 -4.51
CA GLN A 558 -6.62 28.50 -5.90
C GLN A 558 -7.37 29.40 -6.89
N VAL A 559 -8.48 29.99 -6.46
CA VAL A 559 -9.22 31.02 -7.19
C VAL A 559 -8.35 32.28 -7.28
N ASN A 560 -7.75 32.52 -8.45
CA ASN A 560 -6.91 33.70 -8.66
C ASN A 560 -7.76 34.98 -8.51
N SER A 561 -7.42 35.84 -7.55
CA SER A 561 -8.13 37.11 -7.25
C SER A 561 -8.05 38.19 -8.33
N LYS A 562 -7.59 37.86 -9.54
CA LYS A 562 -7.37 38.81 -10.65
C LYS A 562 -8.34 38.63 -11.83
N GLN A 563 -9.29 37.72 -11.75
CA GLN A 563 -10.29 37.54 -12.80
C GLN A 563 -11.69 37.67 -12.21
N ASN A 564 -12.52 38.49 -12.89
CA ASN A 564 -13.97 38.62 -12.84
C ASN A 564 -14.64 38.24 -11.50
N GLU A 565 -15.18 39.21 -10.75
CA GLU A 565 -15.86 38.99 -9.46
C GLU A 565 -16.90 37.86 -9.52
N GLN A 566 -17.62 37.71 -10.63
CA GLN A 566 -18.58 36.63 -10.85
C GLN A 566 -17.95 35.22 -10.86
N LEU A 567 -16.71 35.08 -11.37
CA LEU A 567 -15.96 33.82 -11.32
C LEU A 567 -15.46 33.54 -9.90
N VAL A 568 -15.07 34.57 -9.16
CA VAL A 568 -14.69 34.45 -7.75
C VAL A 568 -15.88 34.02 -6.90
N GLU A 569 -17.06 34.62 -7.11
CA GLU A 569 -18.28 34.26 -6.39
C GLU A 569 -18.73 32.82 -6.70
N ARG A 570 -18.72 32.42 -7.98
CA ARG A 570 -19.02 31.04 -8.39
C ARG A 570 -18.04 30.04 -7.81
N ALA A 571 -16.74 30.34 -7.86
CA ALA A 571 -15.72 29.49 -7.29
C ALA A 571 -15.82 29.44 -5.75
N THR A 572 -16.19 30.54 -5.10
CA THR A 572 -16.42 30.61 -3.64
C THR A 572 -17.62 29.74 -3.24
N LYS A 573 -18.74 29.83 -3.96
CA LYS A 573 -19.91 28.95 -3.80
C LYS A 573 -19.57 27.48 -4.11
N LYS A 574 -18.66 27.21 -5.05
CA LYS A 574 -18.13 25.85 -5.33
C LYS A 574 -17.29 25.34 -4.16
N CYS A 575 -16.38 26.17 -3.63
CA CYS A 575 -15.53 25.85 -2.48
C CYS A 575 -16.32 25.65 -1.18
N GLU A 576 -17.45 26.35 -1.00
CA GLU A 576 -18.38 26.14 0.11
C GLU A 576 -19.05 24.78 0.10
N LYS A 577 -19.20 24.18 -1.09
CA LYS A 577 -19.82 22.87 -1.30
C LYS A 577 -18.81 21.72 -1.28
N ILE A 578 -17.49 22.00 -1.26
CA ILE A 578 -16.46 20.96 -1.14
C ILE A 578 -16.62 20.30 0.23
N LYS A 579 -17.06 19.05 0.22
CA LYS A 579 -17.11 18.24 1.42
C LYS A 579 -15.69 18.13 1.98
N PRO A 580 -15.48 18.36 3.29
CA PRO A 580 -14.16 18.34 3.92
C PRO A 580 -13.49 16.95 3.98
N SER A 581 -13.94 16.00 3.16
CA SER A 581 -13.66 14.58 3.27
C SER A 581 -12.52 14.06 2.40
N ALA A 582 -11.99 14.80 1.42
CA ALA A 582 -10.93 14.28 0.55
C ALA A 582 -9.65 15.12 0.63
N LEU A 583 -8.65 14.64 1.39
CA LEU A 583 -7.31 15.24 1.47
C LEU A 583 -6.27 14.48 0.64
N GLY A 584 -6.72 13.57 -0.23
CA GLY A 584 -5.86 12.75 -1.08
C GLY A 584 -5.13 11.66 -0.28
N THR A 585 -3.95 11.28 -0.75
CA THR A 585 -3.16 10.23 -0.10
C THR A 585 -2.41 10.78 1.12
N SER A 586 -2.43 10.01 2.21
CA SER A 586 -1.58 10.27 3.38
C SER A 586 -0.79 9.02 3.76
N ARG A 587 0.44 9.24 4.20
CA ARG A 587 1.38 8.20 4.62
C ARG A 587 2.13 8.68 5.85
N PHE A 588 2.21 7.84 6.85
CA PHE A 588 2.94 8.09 8.07
C PHE A 588 3.86 6.91 8.32
N PHE A 589 5.11 7.20 8.56
CA PHE A 589 6.13 6.27 8.99
C PHE A 589 6.72 6.83 10.27
N TYR A 590 6.84 6.01 11.29
CA TYR A 590 7.62 6.36 12.46
C TYR A 590 8.37 5.16 12.99
N ARG A 591 9.51 5.43 13.60
CA ARG A 591 10.38 4.46 14.23
C ARG A 591 10.74 4.97 15.61
N ILE A 592 10.71 4.10 16.61
CA ILE A 592 11.07 4.40 17.98
C ILE A 592 12.01 3.30 18.48
N GLY A 593 13.18 3.69 18.94
CA GLY A 593 14.17 2.81 19.55
C GLY A 593 14.06 2.84 21.07
N PHE A 594 13.95 1.66 21.69
CA PHE A 594 14.02 1.50 23.14
C PHE A 594 15.33 0.82 23.50
N ASN A 595 16.06 1.41 24.45
CA ASN A 595 17.28 0.81 24.98
C ASN A 595 16.93 -0.38 25.89
N LYS A 596 17.95 -1.13 26.33
CA LYS A 596 17.78 -2.30 27.19
C LYS A 596 17.15 -1.96 28.54
N THR A 597 17.56 -0.85 29.16
CA THR A 597 17.05 -0.38 30.46
C THR A 597 15.55 -0.11 30.39
N THR A 598 15.07 0.57 29.34
CA THR A 598 13.65 0.87 29.14
C THR A 598 12.82 -0.42 29.10
N ILE A 599 13.30 -1.41 28.35
CA ILE A 599 12.64 -2.71 28.19
C ILE A 599 12.59 -3.44 29.53
N GLN A 600 13.69 -3.44 30.27
CA GLN A 600 13.76 -4.07 31.59
C GLN A 600 12.85 -3.37 32.60
N THR A 601 12.83 -2.04 32.65
CA THR A 601 11.91 -1.24 33.48
C THR A 601 10.45 -1.57 33.15
N PHE A 602 10.11 -1.64 31.87
CA PHE A 602 8.79 -2.05 31.41
C PHE A 602 8.43 -3.49 31.84
N MET A 603 9.33 -4.46 31.63
CA MET A 603 9.11 -5.87 32.00
C MET A 603 8.97 -6.05 33.52
N ASN A 604 9.76 -5.33 34.29
CA ASN A 604 9.82 -5.42 35.75
C ASN A 604 8.77 -4.55 36.47
N THR A 605 7.97 -3.77 35.74
CA THR A 605 6.90 -2.95 36.30
C THR A 605 5.99 -3.78 37.23
N ALA A 606 5.71 -3.28 38.43
CA ALA A 606 4.92 -3.99 39.44
C ALA A 606 3.51 -4.35 38.92
N SER A 607 3.01 -5.54 39.26
CA SER A 607 1.72 -6.03 38.72
C SER A 607 0.53 -5.19 39.19
N THR A 608 0.68 -4.51 40.33
CA THR A 608 -0.28 -3.55 40.90
C THR A 608 -0.42 -2.29 40.03
N SER A 609 0.66 -1.86 39.36
CA SER A 609 0.67 -0.64 38.53
C SER A 609 0.12 -0.85 37.12
N TYR A 610 0.00 -2.11 36.65
CA TYR A 610 -0.42 -2.41 35.28
C TYR A 610 -1.74 -1.75 34.89
N TRP A 611 -2.75 -1.85 35.77
CA TRP A 611 -4.08 -1.35 35.44
C TRP A 611 -4.12 0.18 35.38
N THR A 612 -3.40 0.86 36.26
CA THR A 612 -3.27 2.32 36.22
C THR A 612 -2.59 2.78 34.93
N ILE A 613 -1.54 2.08 34.50
CA ILE A 613 -0.84 2.36 33.24
C ILE A 613 -1.76 2.10 32.04
N LEU A 614 -2.48 0.97 32.04
CA LEU A 614 -3.44 0.63 30.99
C LEU A 614 -4.59 1.64 30.92
N GLU A 615 -5.14 2.09 32.05
CA GLU A 615 -6.17 3.14 32.07
C GLU A 615 -5.65 4.42 31.40
N LYS A 616 -4.45 4.87 31.76
CA LYS A 616 -3.83 6.06 31.17
C LYS A 616 -3.58 5.87 29.66
N ALA A 617 -3.01 4.74 29.24
CA ALA A 617 -2.70 4.47 27.84
C ALA A 617 -3.96 4.39 26.95
N PHE A 618 -5.05 3.81 27.46
CA PHE A 618 -6.33 3.68 26.75
C PHE A 618 -7.26 4.89 26.90
N GLY A 619 -6.80 5.96 27.57
CA GLY A 619 -7.59 7.18 27.81
C GLY A 619 -8.84 6.94 28.66
N ILE A 620 -8.74 6.05 29.65
CA ILE A 620 -9.77 5.74 30.62
C ILE A 620 -9.47 6.47 31.93
N LYS A 621 -10.52 6.99 32.57
CA LYS A 621 -10.39 7.67 33.88
C LYS A 621 -9.77 6.71 34.90
N ALA A 622 -8.82 7.21 35.68
CA ALA A 622 -8.11 6.44 36.68
C ALA A 622 -9.09 5.74 37.66
N GLY A 623 -8.80 4.49 38.00
CA GLY A 623 -9.57 3.68 38.94
C GLY A 623 -10.83 3.03 38.38
N ARG A 624 -11.08 3.06 37.06
CA ARG A 624 -12.22 2.38 36.40
C ARG A 624 -11.97 0.88 36.13
N TRP A 625 -10.72 0.49 36.02
CA TRP A 625 -10.22 -0.87 35.79
C TRP A 625 -9.29 -1.36 36.92
N SER A 626 -9.09 -0.56 37.97
CA SER A 626 -8.17 -0.89 39.07
C SER A 626 -8.51 -2.20 39.80
N THR A 627 -9.80 -2.53 39.96
CA THR A 627 -10.25 -3.77 40.62
C THR A 627 -11.02 -4.69 39.67
N THR A 628 -11.04 -5.99 39.97
CA THR A 628 -11.78 -6.99 39.17
C THR A 628 -13.28 -6.69 39.11
N GLY A 629 -13.88 -6.23 40.22
CA GLY A 629 -15.30 -5.85 40.24
C GLY A 629 -15.61 -4.70 39.29
N LYS A 630 -14.78 -3.64 39.29
CA LYS A 630 -14.96 -2.50 38.39
C LYS A 630 -14.74 -2.86 36.92
N ARG A 631 -13.80 -3.77 36.61
CA ARG A 631 -13.63 -4.33 35.26
C ARG A 631 -14.85 -5.13 34.82
N THR A 632 -15.37 -5.99 35.69
CA THR A 632 -16.57 -6.79 35.42
C THR A 632 -17.77 -5.88 35.16
N TRP A 633 -17.96 -4.85 36.00
CA TRP A 633 -19.01 -3.85 35.80
C TRP A 633 -18.84 -3.08 34.49
N TYR A 634 -17.62 -2.69 34.13
CA TYR A 634 -17.32 -2.06 32.84
C TYR A 634 -17.70 -2.99 31.67
N ASN A 635 -17.37 -4.28 31.75
CA ASN A 635 -17.76 -5.27 30.74
C ASN A 635 -19.28 -5.40 30.65
N ILE A 636 -20.01 -5.47 31.76
CA ILE A 636 -21.48 -5.54 31.78
C ILE A 636 -22.07 -4.29 31.12
N GLN A 637 -21.63 -3.10 31.52
CA GLN A 637 -22.11 -1.83 30.95
C GLN A 637 -21.87 -1.71 29.45
N ASN A 638 -20.80 -2.34 28.94
CA ASN A 638 -20.45 -2.30 27.52
C ASN A 638 -20.81 -3.60 26.78
N ALA A 639 -21.44 -4.59 27.43
CA ALA A 639 -21.78 -5.87 26.83
C ALA A 639 -22.72 -5.72 25.62
N PRO A 640 -23.77 -4.87 25.66
CA PRO A 640 -24.60 -4.64 24.47
C PRO A 640 -23.80 -4.10 23.28
N LEU A 641 -22.87 -3.18 23.53
CA LEU A 641 -21.99 -2.64 22.49
C LEU A 641 -20.98 -3.68 21.98
N ALA A 642 -20.50 -4.57 22.85
CA ALA A 642 -19.63 -5.68 22.47
C ALA A 642 -20.37 -6.72 21.62
N LEU A 643 -21.63 -6.99 21.93
CA LEU A 643 -22.50 -7.86 21.13
C LEU A 643 -22.78 -7.23 19.76
N LEU A 644 -23.08 -5.93 19.71
CA LEU A 644 -23.23 -5.19 18.45
C LEU A 644 -21.95 -5.19 17.61
N ASN A 645 -20.78 -5.28 18.22
CA ASN A 645 -19.52 -5.41 17.48
C ASN A 645 -19.42 -6.71 16.69
N LEU A 646 -20.17 -7.77 16.99
CA LEU A 646 -20.11 -9.01 16.20
C LEU A 646 -20.64 -8.81 14.76
N PRO A 647 -21.90 -8.37 14.55
CA PRO A 647 -22.38 -8.06 13.21
C PRO A 647 -21.67 -6.83 12.62
N LEU A 648 -21.34 -5.82 13.44
CA LEU A 648 -20.64 -4.63 12.95
C LEU A 648 -19.21 -4.95 12.49
N ALA A 649 -18.51 -5.91 13.10
CA ALA A 649 -17.19 -6.34 12.64
C ALA A 649 -17.24 -6.98 11.25
N LEU A 650 -18.36 -7.59 10.85
CA LEU A 650 -18.55 -8.09 9.49
C LEU A 650 -18.57 -6.95 8.47
N VAL A 651 -19.17 -5.82 8.84
CA VAL A 651 -19.11 -4.57 8.06
C VAL A 651 -17.96 -3.67 8.51
N ASP A 652 -16.93 -4.21 9.19
CA ASP A 652 -15.72 -3.52 9.67
C ASP A 652 -16.00 -2.17 10.38
N VAL A 653 -17.11 -2.11 11.09
CA VAL A 653 -17.43 -1.06 12.06
C VAL A 653 -17.12 -1.62 13.45
N THR A 654 -16.25 -0.94 14.18
CA THR A 654 -15.90 -1.34 15.56
C THR A 654 -16.19 -0.22 16.53
N ILE A 655 -17.09 -0.46 17.46
CA ILE A 655 -17.37 0.40 18.61
C ILE A 655 -16.20 0.25 19.59
N LEU A 656 -15.24 1.17 19.50
CA LEU A 656 -13.98 1.12 20.25
C LEU A 656 -14.18 0.98 21.76
N ARG A 657 -15.19 1.66 22.35
CA ARG A 657 -15.44 1.65 23.81
C ARG A 657 -15.60 0.23 24.35
N ALA A 658 -16.33 -0.63 23.64
CA ALA A 658 -16.58 -1.99 24.07
C ALA A 658 -15.36 -2.91 23.94
N ALA A 659 -14.49 -2.65 22.96
CA ALA A 659 -13.30 -3.47 22.73
C ALA A 659 -12.14 -3.14 23.70
N ARG A 660 -12.07 -1.90 24.22
CA ARG A 660 -10.91 -1.41 25.01
C ARG A 660 -10.52 -2.31 26.18
N LEU A 661 -11.47 -2.71 27.03
CA LEU A 661 -11.15 -3.53 28.21
C LEU A 661 -10.69 -4.94 27.82
N TYR A 662 -11.33 -5.56 26.83
CA TYR A 662 -10.89 -6.86 26.30
C TYR A 662 -9.44 -6.82 25.80
N HIS A 663 -9.06 -5.77 25.08
CA HIS A 663 -7.67 -5.59 24.66
C HIS A 663 -6.74 -5.32 25.84
N ALA A 664 -7.12 -4.47 26.79
CA ALA A 664 -6.33 -4.19 27.98
C ALA A 664 -6.09 -5.45 28.84
N GLU A 665 -7.09 -6.33 29.00
CA GLU A 665 -6.96 -7.62 29.66
C GLU A 665 -5.99 -8.55 28.95
N ARG A 666 -6.07 -8.59 27.62
CA ARG A 666 -5.13 -9.36 26.79
C ARG A 666 -3.71 -8.83 26.92
N PHE A 667 -3.51 -7.51 26.89
CA PHE A 667 -2.21 -6.87 27.16
C PHE A 667 -1.69 -7.24 28.55
N ALA A 668 -2.50 -7.06 29.60
CA ALA A 668 -2.13 -7.39 30.97
C ALA A 668 -1.72 -8.87 31.12
N LYS A 669 -2.43 -9.79 30.45
CA LYS A 669 -2.10 -11.22 30.44
C LYS A 669 -0.71 -11.49 29.87
N TYR A 670 -0.37 -10.92 28.72
CA TYR A 670 0.95 -11.12 28.11
C TYR A 670 2.05 -10.34 28.82
N TRP A 671 1.74 -9.16 29.36
CA TRP A 671 2.68 -8.38 30.18
C TRP A 671 3.09 -9.13 31.45
N ARG A 672 2.14 -9.77 32.14
CA ARG A 672 2.46 -10.67 33.28
C ARG A 672 3.40 -11.81 32.89
N LYS A 673 3.24 -12.36 31.69
CA LYS A 673 4.11 -13.44 31.20
C LYS A 673 5.54 -12.95 30.98
N LEU A 674 5.72 -11.72 30.50
CA LEU A 674 7.04 -11.13 30.28
C LEU A 674 7.93 -11.10 31.53
N LYS A 675 7.36 -11.01 32.73
CA LYS A 675 8.15 -11.03 33.99
C LYS A 675 8.97 -12.30 34.20
N ASN A 676 8.47 -13.43 33.71
CA ASN A 676 9.09 -14.72 33.93
C ASN A 676 9.91 -15.20 32.73
N VAL A 677 10.00 -14.37 31.68
CA VAL A 677 10.71 -14.70 30.46
C VAL A 677 12.21 -14.66 30.69
N ARG A 678 12.90 -15.76 30.35
CA ARG A 678 14.37 -15.86 30.42
C ARG A 678 15.05 -15.71 29.06
N SER A 679 14.32 -15.92 27.96
CA SER A 679 14.87 -15.93 26.61
C SER A 679 14.29 -14.81 25.74
N LEU A 680 15.09 -14.27 24.81
CA LEU A 680 14.64 -13.27 23.85
C LEU A 680 13.57 -13.80 22.88
N ASP A 681 13.60 -15.09 22.56
CA ASP A 681 12.56 -15.72 21.75
C ASP A 681 11.20 -15.61 22.44
N GLU A 682 11.09 -16.05 23.69
CA GLU A 682 9.84 -15.99 24.44
C GLU A 682 9.40 -14.53 24.70
N MET A 683 10.36 -13.62 24.89
CA MET A 683 10.09 -12.17 25.01
C MET A 683 9.43 -11.64 23.73
N SER A 684 10.06 -11.91 22.59
CA SER A 684 9.58 -11.48 21.28
C SER A 684 8.23 -12.10 20.93
N GLN A 685 7.99 -13.37 21.27
CA GLN A 685 6.68 -14.01 21.07
C GLN A 685 5.57 -13.33 21.88
N ASN A 686 5.86 -12.95 23.13
CA ASN A 686 4.90 -12.24 23.96
C ASN A 686 4.67 -10.81 23.47
N PHE A 687 5.70 -10.09 23.02
CA PHE A 687 5.55 -8.79 22.35
C PHE A 687 4.72 -8.89 21.07
N SER A 688 4.95 -9.90 20.22
CA SER A 688 4.13 -10.12 19.02
C SER A 688 2.67 -10.39 19.37
N LYS A 689 2.41 -11.14 20.45
CA LYS A 689 1.04 -11.37 20.93
C LYS A 689 0.39 -10.10 21.48
N MET A 690 1.16 -9.16 22.02
CA MET A 690 0.69 -7.84 22.44
C MET A 690 0.32 -6.94 21.24
N LEU A 691 1.03 -7.05 20.11
CA LEU A 691 0.71 -6.31 18.87
C LEU A 691 -0.51 -6.82 18.08
N THR A 692 -1.17 -7.89 18.52
CA THR A 692 -2.15 -8.64 17.72
C THR A 692 -3.37 -7.85 17.21
N THR A 693 -3.61 -6.64 17.70
CA THR A 693 -4.68 -5.77 17.22
C THR A 693 -4.13 -4.41 16.84
N SER A 694 -4.08 -4.15 15.54
CA SER A 694 -3.51 -2.91 14.99
C SER A 694 -4.18 -1.65 15.53
N LEU A 695 -5.48 -1.73 15.86
CA LEU A 695 -6.26 -0.64 16.45
C LEU A 695 -5.70 -0.16 17.80
N PHE A 696 -4.90 -1.00 18.48
CA PHE A 696 -4.32 -0.72 19.80
C PHE A 696 -2.79 -0.81 19.83
N SER A 697 -2.13 -0.81 18.67
CA SER A 697 -0.66 -0.86 18.62
C SER A 697 0.00 0.42 19.12
N THR A 698 -0.68 1.57 18.99
CA THR A 698 -0.18 2.83 19.56
C THR A 698 -0.21 2.81 21.08
N GLU A 699 -1.20 2.14 21.65
CA GLU A 699 -1.40 1.96 23.08
C GLU A 699 -0.26 1.12 23.64
N PHE A 700 0.23 0.12 22.91
CA PHE A 700 1.42 -0.62 23.31
C PHE A 700 2.64 0.29 23.53
N LEU A 701 2.90 1.23 22.61
CA LEU A 701 3.99 2.21 22.77
C LEU A 701 3.74 3.18 23.93
N LYS A 702 2.51 3.66 24.09
CA LYS A 702 2.12 4.48 25.24
C LYS A 702 2.36 3.76 26.56
N ILE A 703 2.02 2.47 26.64
CA ILE A 703 2.22 1.65 27.85
C ILE A 703 3.72 1.57 28.17
N ILE A 704 4.60 1.31 27.19
CA ILE A 704 6.05 1.30 27.42
C ILE A 704 6.52 2.65 27.97
N LYS A 705 6.12 3.76 27.34
CA LYS A 705 6.53 5.11 27.75
C LYS A 705 6.02 5.51 29.13
N ILE A 706 4.78 5.16 29.46
CA ILE A 706 4.20 5.45 30.78
C ILE A 706 4.89 4.59 31.85
N ALA A 707 5.27 3.35 31.52
CA ALA A 707 5.98 2.46 32.43
C ALA A 707 7.45 2.87 32.65
N ALA A 708 8.07 3.53 31.67
CA ALA A 708 9.46 4.00 31.72
C ALA A 708 9.57 5.49 31.30
N PRO A 709 9.12 6.44 32.14
CA PRO A 709 8.93 7.84 31.75
C PRO A 709 10.22 8.69 31.71
N THR A 710 11.31 8.24 32.33
CA THR A 710 12.54 9.04 32.52
C THR A 710 13.61 8.80 31.46
N GLU A 711 13.33 7.98 30.45
CA GLU A 711 14.34 7.58 29.47
C GLU A 711 14.08 8.27 28.13
N ASP A 712 15.10 8.95 27.62
CA ASP A 712 15.11 9.46 26.26
C ASP A 712 15.08 8.27 25.27
N PHE A 713 14.20 8.35 24.28
CA PHE A 713 14.07 7.34 23.25
C PHE A 713 14.46 7.94 21.89
N GLU A 714 15.11 7.11 21.09
CA GLU A 714 15.47 7.47 19.72
C GLU A 714 14.20 7.44 18.87
N TYR A 715 14.00 8.42 18.00
CA TYR A 715 12.86 8.40 17.10
C TYR A 715 13.20 8.97 15.72
N TYR A 716 12.47 8.46 14.75
CA TYR A 716 12.41 8.99 13.40
C TYR A 716 10.94 9.04 12.98
N VAL A 717 10.50 10.17 12.43
CA VAL A 717 9.16 10.32 11.87
C VAL A 717 9.28 10.87 10.47
N ASP A 718 8.58 10.25 9.53
CA ASP A 718 8.35 10.76 8.19
C ASP A 718 6.85 10.68 7.90
N ALA A 719 6.24 11.82 7.62
CA ALA A 719 4.82 11.90 7.32
C ALA A 719 4.62 12.68 6.05
N ARG A 720 3.80 12.16 5.15
CA ARG A 720 3.45 12.79 3.89
C ARG A 720 1.94 12.89 3.76
N SER A 721 1.47 14.07 3.38
CA SER A 721 0.09 14.30 2.95
C SER A 721 0.10 15.27 1.79
N ASP A 722 -0.28 14.78 0.60
CA ASP A 722 0.00 15.49 -0.66
C ASP A 722 -0.68 16.86 -0.75
N LEU A 723 -1.89 16.99 -0.18
CA LEU A 723 -2.70 18.21 -0.28
C LEU A 723 -2.67 19.13 0.96
N THR A 724 -2.09 18.70 2.09
CA THR A 724 -2.13 19.48 3.35
C THR A 724 -0.78 20.07 3.75
N PHE A 725 0.22 19.23 4.04
CA PHE A 725 1.50 19.71 4.56
C PHE A 725 2.73 19.18 3.81
N GLY A 726 2.50 18.44 2.72
CA GLY A 726 3.53 17.73 1.97
C GLY A 726 4.24 16.72 2.85
N GLN A 727 5.56 16.73 2.85
CA GLN A 727 6.38 15.82 3.65
C GLN A 727 7.00 16.52 4.86
N ILE A 728 6.78 15.98 6.05
CA ILE A 728 7.39 16.39 7.33
C ILE A 728 8.26 15.22 7.79
N SER A 729 9.57 15.46 7.92
CA SER A 729 10.51 14.51 8.51
C SER A 729 11.14 15.12 9.76
N ARG A 730 11.22 14.34 10.84
CA ARG A 730 11.87 14.71 12.11
C ARG A 730 12.68 13.54 12.64
N ILE A 731 13.84 13.85 13.21
CA ILE A 731 14.77 12.89 13.79
C ILE A 731 15.14 13.42 15.18
N GLY A 732 15.14 12.56 16.20
CA GLY A 732 15.60 12.93 17.54
C GLY A 732 17.11 13.11 17.63
N ASP A 733 17.57 13.72 18.75
CA ASP A 733 18.97 14.17 18.93
C ASP A 733 20.00 13.03 19.03
N SER A 734 19.58 11.78 19.25
CA SER A 734 20.46 10.62 19.07
C SER A 734 20.65 10.35 17.57
N GLN A 735 21.77 10.82 17.03
CA GLN A 735 22.17 10.62 15.62
C GLN A 735 22.48 9.17 15.26
N VAL A 736 22.39 8.22 16.21
CA VAL A 736 22.67 6.82 15.92
C VAL A 736 21.38 6.18 15.40
N LEU A 737 21.09 6.35 14.11
CA LEU A 737 20.18 5.47 13.37
C LEU A 737 20.80 4.05 13.34
N THR A 738 20.81 3.37 14.48
CA THR A 738 21.44 2.05 14.75
C THR A 738 20.86 0.93 13.89
N ASP A 739 19.75 1.20 13.20
CA ASP A 739 19.00 0.29 12.35
C ASP A 739 19.33 0.38 10.84
N GLN A 740 20.32 1.19 10.44
CA GLN A 740 20.82 1.08 9.07
C GLN A 740 21.38 -0.32 8.79
N GLU A 741 22.05 -0.96 9.74
CA GLU A 741 22.71 -2.24 9.50
C GLU A 741 21.73 -3.37 9.22
N PHE A 742 20.69 -3.56 10.05
CA PHE A 742 19.73 -4.62 9.82
C PHE A 742 18.96 -4.41 8.52
N GLU A 743 18.41 -3.22 8.30
CA GLU A 743 17.67 -2.92 7.06
C GLU A 743 18.59 -2.96 5.82
N ARG A 744 19.88 -2.61 5.97
CA ARG A 744 20.89 -2.80 4.92
C ARG A 744 21.12 -4.28 4.63
N ARG A 745 21.32 -5.11 5.66
CA ARG A 745 21.47 -6.58 5.52
C ARG A 745 20.21 -7.18 4.89
N MET A 746 19.02 -6.82 5.36
CA MET A 746 17.76 -7.31 4.78
C MET A 746 17.59 -6.87 3.33
N ARG A 747 17.95 -5.64 2.96
CA ARG A 747 17.96 -5.21 1.54
C ARG A 747 18.94 -6.02 0.68
N GLN A 748 20.10 -6.38 1.22
CA GLN A 748 21.07 -7.25 0.55
C GLN A 748 20.61 -8.71 0.47
N ILE A 749 19.80 -9.16 1.43
CA ILE A 749 19.30 -10.53 1.48
C ILE A 749 18.03 -10.70 0.63
N ASP A 750 17.09 -9.77 0.74
CA ASP A 750 15.77 -9.79 0.11
C ASP A 750 15.69 -8.85 -1.11
N PHE A 751 16.77 -8.80 -1.90
CA PHE A 751 16.83 -7.93 -3.08
C PHE A 751 15.72 -8.23 -4.10
N GLU A 752 15.22 -9.47 -4.13
CA GLU A 752 14.12 -9.89 -5.01
C GLU A 752 12.73 -9.51 -4.49
N VAL A 753 12.59 -9.08 -3.23
CA VAL A 753 11.30 -8.63 -2.71
C VAL A 753 10.99 -7.27 -3.33
N PRO A 754 9.92 -7.17 -4.14
CA PRO A 754 9.58 -5.90 -4.76
C PRO A 754 9.12 -4.94 -3.66
N SER A 755 9.81 -3.81 -3.54
CA SER A 755 9.49 -2.78 -2.56
C SER A 755 9.82 -1.40 -3.12
N ASN A 756 9.36 -0.35 -2.45
CA ASN A 756 9.84 1.01 -2.74
C ASN A 756 11.30 1.08 -2.25
N HIS A 757 12.22 0.58 -3.06
CA HIS A 757 13.63 0.56 -2.73
C HIS A 757 14.16 1.98 -2.93
N VAL A 758 14.25 2.75 -1.84
CA VAL A 758 15.14 3.91 -1.84
C VAL A 758 16.55 3.34 -1.78
N LEU A 759 17.14 3.10 -2.95
CA LEU A 759 18.56 2.82 -3.09
C LEU A 759 19.30 4.09 -2.74
N TYR A 760 19.64 4.24 -1.47
CA TYR A 760 20.47 5.34 -1.03
C TYR A 760 21.69 4.90 -0.23
N ASP A 761 22.79 5.62 -0.46
CA ASP A 761 24.04 5.49 0.24
C ASP A 761 23.94 6.27 1.56
N PRO A 762 23.81 5.59 2.71
CA PRO A 762 23.60 6.27 3.99
C PRO A 762 24.79 7.11 4.43
N GLU A 763 25.99 6.84 3.90
CA GLU A 763 27.20 7.60 4.22
C GLU A 763 27.31 8.88 3.39
N SER A 764 26.46 9.05 2.39
CA SER A 764 26.39 10.22 1.51
C SER A 764 25.45 11.30 2.07
N LEU A 765 25.72 11.77 3.29
CA LEU A 765 24.91 12.78 3.99
C LEU A 765 25.26 14.22 3.60
N ILE A 766 24.22 15.05 3.46
CA ILE A 766 24.29 16.52 3.45
C ILE A 766 23.69 17.03 4.77
N THR A 767 24.50 17.67 5.59
CA THR A 767 24.07 18.33 6.83
C THR A 767 24.19 19.85 6.69
N GLY A 768 23.53 20.61 7.56
CA GLY A 768 23.67 22.07 7.58
C GLY A 768 23.25 22.79 6.29
N LEU A 769 22.41 22.17 5.45
CA LEU A 769 21.89 22.80 4.23
C LEU A 769 21.12 24.06 4.62
N ASP A 770 21.55 25.24 4.20
CA ASP A 770 20.84 26.51 4.43
C ASP A 770 20.98 27.46 3.23
N ILE A 771 20.01 28.35 3.06
CA ILE A 771 20.09 29.46 2.11
C ILE A 771 19.93 30.77 2.87
N LYS A 772 20.89 31.69 2.69
CA LYS A 772 20.87 33.04 3.23
C LYS A 772 20.86 34.08 2.11
N LYS A 773 20.02 35.11 2.21
CA LYS A 773 20.06 36.26 1.30
C LYS A 773 21.21 37.18 1.73
N ILE A 774 22.17 37.43 0.85
CA ILE A 774 23.26 38.39 1.10
C ILE A 774 22.84 39.78 0.61
N SER A 775 22.32 39.87 -0.61
CA SER A 775 21.84 41.11 -1.24
C SER A 775 20.65 40.83 -2.16
N ASP A 776 20.11 41.86 -2.83
CA ASP A 776 18.99 41.69 -3.76
C ASP A 776 19.33 40.88 -5.03
N GLY A 777 20.62 40.72 -5.34
CA GLY A 777 21.11 39.93 -6.47
C GLY A 777 21.85 38.66 -6.09
N GLU A 778 22.07 38.42 -4.79
CA GLU A 778 23.01 37.42 -4.30
C GLU A 778 22.43 36.63 -3.11
N LEU A 779 22.47 35.30 -3.25
CA LEU A 779 22.18 34.35 -2.17
C LEU A 779 23.41 33.50 -1.89
N GLU A 780 23.52 33.01 -0.67
CA GLU A 780 24.51 32.03 -0.26
C GLU A 780 23.82 30.72 0.08
N LEU A 781 24.25 29.62 -0.54
CA LEU A 781 23.86 28.27 -0.22
C LEU A 781 25.00 27.59 0.53
N THR A 782 24.80 27.28 1.81
CA THR A 782 25.78 26.61 2.66
C THR A 782 25.34 25.19 2.98
N PHE A 783 26.30 24.27 3.10
CA PHE A 783 26.05 22.89 3.54
C PHE A 783 27.37 22.17 3.85
N ASP A 784 27.28 21.11 4.64
CA ASP A 784 28.38 20.21 4.95
C ASP A 784 28.19 18.85 4.27
N LEU A 785 29.25 18.32 3.66
CA LEU A 785 29.27 17.01 3.03
C LEU A 785 30.08 16.02 3.84
N SER A 786 29.48 14.87 4.13
CA SER A 786 30.17 13.72 4.74
C SER A 786 31.37 13.21 3.91
N HIS A 787 31.28 13.29 2.58
CA HIS A 787 32.28 12.82 1.62
C HIS A 787 32.37 13.76 0.40
N ALA A 788 33.51 13.73 -0.30
CA ALA A 788 33.61 14.38 -1.60
C ALA A 788 32.75 13.61 -2.64
N PRO A 789 31.73 14.24 -3.23
CA PRO A 789 30.79 13.53 -4.09
C PRO A 789 31.34 13.40 -5.51
N LYS A 790 30.86 12.43 -6.29
CA LYS A 790 31.00 12.41 -7.76
C LYS A 790 29.90 13.23 -8.41
N TYR A 791 28.70 13.18 -7.84
CA TYR A 791 27.55 13.94 -8.32
C TYR A 791 26.82 14.60 -7.16
N PHE A 792 26.27 15.77 -7.42
CA PHE A 792 25.52 16.56 -6.46
C PHE A 792 24.23 17.04 -7.11
N TYR A 793 23.11 16.74 -6.47
CA TYR A 793 21.77 17.06 -6.96
C TYR A 793 21.12 18.09 -6.05
N LEU A 794 20.50 19.10 -6.65
CA LEU A 794 19.63 20.05 -5.98
C LEU A 794 18.28 20.11 -6.68
N SER A 795 17.19 20.05 -5.92
CA SER A 795 15.83 20.36 -6.39
C SER A 795 15.31 21.55 -5.62
N LEU A 796 14.81 22.53 -6.36
CA LEU A 796 14.11 23.67 -5.80
C LEU A 796 12.64 23.56 -6.13
N GLU A 797 11.81 23.49 -5.11
CA GLU A 797 10.36 23.41 -5.21
C GLU A 797 9.74 24.65 -4.56
N ARG A 798 8.67 25.18 -5.15
CA ARG A 798 7.87 26.21 -4.50
C ARG A 798 6.91 25.53 -3.55
N SER A 799 7.04 25.79 -2.26
CA SER A 799 6.04 25.42 -1.27
C SER A 799 4.91 26.44 -1.34
N GLY A 800 3.96 26.22 -2.24
CA GLY A 800 2.70 26.94 -2.17
C GLY A 800 1.88 26.38 -1.01
N ILE A 801 1.44 27.23 -0.09
CA ILE A 801 0.47 26.86 0.96
C ILE A 801 -0.84 26.31 0.32
N PHE A 802 -1.05 26.57 -0.98
CA PHE A 802 -2.35 26.43 -1.65
C PHE A 802 -2.37 25.78 -3.05
N LYS A 803 -1.22 25.56 -3.72
CA LYS A 803 -1.16 25.06 -5.13
C LYS A 803 -0.36 23.77 -5.33
N GLY A 804 -0.12 23.02 -4.25
CA GLY A 804 0.77 21.86 -4.28
C GLY A 804 2.23 22.25 -4.55
N TYR A 805 3.12 21.27 -4.51
CA TYR A 805 4.54 21.47 -4.78
C TYR A 805 4.75 21.61 -6.29
N LYS A 806 5.23 22.79 -6.73
CA LYS A 806 5.71 22.96 -8.11
C LYS A 806 7.24 22.94 -8.10
N ARG A 807 7.83 21.91 -8.73
CA ARG A 807 9.28 21.89 -9.00
C ARG A 807 9.63 23.07 -9.91
N LEU A 808 10.44 23.99 -9.40
CA LEU A 808 10.87 25.19 -10.11
C LEU A 808 12.14 24.94 -10.90
N ALA A 809 13.09 24.25 -10.27
CA ALA A 809 14.36 23.88 -10.87
C ALA A 809 14.85 22.55 -10.30
N SER A 810 15.58 21.81 -11.10
CA SER A 810 16.37 20.65 -10.66
C SER A 810 17.72 20.75 -11.35
N VAL A 811 18.78 20.71 -10.55
CA VAL A 811 20.14 20.90 -11.03
C VAL A 811 21.00 19.72 -10.61
N PHE A 812 21.87 19.32 -11.53
CA PHE A 812 22.75 18.18 -11.40
C PHE A 812 24.18 18.64 -11.69
N MET A 813 25.06 18.51 -10.71
CA MET A 813 26.47 18.89 -10.82
C MET A 813 27.34 17.64 -10.80
N VAL A 814 28.29 17.57 -11.73
CA VAL A 814 29.33 16.55 -11.76
C VAL A 814 30.58 17.15 -11.12
N ASN A 815 31.10 16.51 -10.08
CA ASN A 815 32.32 16.92 -9.39
C ASN A 815 33.49 16.11 -10.01
N SER A 816 33.94 16.53 -11.19
CA SER A 816 35.10 15.92 -11.85
C SER A 816 36.41 16.38 -11.20
N ALA A 817 37.48 15.61 -11.40
CA ALA A 817 38.80 15.92 -10.86
C ALA A 817 39.30 17.32 -11.29
N ASP A 818 38.98 17.74 -12.52
CA ASP A 818 39.39 19.02 -13.08
C ASP A 818 38.56 20.21 -12.57
N LEU A 819 37.41 19.95 -11.93
CA LEU A 819 36.43 20.94 -11.47
C LEU A 819 36.04 20.72 -10.02
N SER A 820 36.95 20.24 -9.16
CA SER A 820 36.70 19.81 -7.77
C SER A 820 36.16 20.94 -6.86
N ARG A 821 34.91 21.34 -7.10
CA ARG A 821 34.21 22.46 -6.45
C ARG A 821 33.58 22.02 -5.14
N LEU A 822 33.34 20.71 -4.99
CA LEU A 822 32.71 20.13 -3.81
C LEU A 822 33.72 19.26 -3.05
N LYS A 823 33.94 19.61 -1.78
CA LYS A 823 34.86 18.89 -0.88
C LYS A 823 34.10 18.31 0.30
N LYS A 824 34.70 17.31 0.95
CA LYS A 824 34.25 16.84 2.27
C LYS A 824 34.30 18.01 3.27
N GLY A 825 33.34 18.07 4.18
CA GLY A 825 33.17 19.15 5.15
C GLY A 825 32.35 20.31 4.57
N HIS A 826 32.67 21.52 5.01
CA HIS A 826 31.90 22.71 4.70
C HIS A 826 32.05 23.19 3.25
N ASN A 827 30.92 23.50 2.62
CA ASN A 827 30.82 24.07 1.28
C ASN A 827 29.88 25.28 1.29
N SER A 828 30.22 26.31 0.52
CA SER A 828 29.39 27.50 0.31
C SER A 828 29.38 27.86 -1.18
N PHE A 829 28.18 28.15 -1.70
CA PHE A 829 27.94 28.56 -3.08
C PHE A 829 27.24 29.91 -3.13
N LYS A 830 27.87 30.87 -3.80
CA LYS A 830 27.23 32.14 -4.15
C LYS A 830 26.35 31.98 -5.38
N LEU A 831 25.06 32.23 -5.22
CA LEU A 831 24.05 32.19 -6.28
C LEU A 831 23.79 33.62 -6.74
N LEU A 832 24.37 33.98 -7.90
CA LEU A 832 24.23 35.31 -8.51
C LEU A 832 23.30 35.23 -9.73
N LEU A 833 22.38 36.19 -9.88
CA LEU A 833 21.53 36.33 -11.08
C LEU A 833 22.35 36.44 -12.38
N ASN A 834 23.51 37.09 -12.29
CA ASN A 834 24.40 37.35 -13.42
C ASN A 834 25.55 36.34 -13.52
N SER A 835 25.48 35.22 -12.77
CA SER A 835 26.52 34.19 -12.83
C SER A 835 26.62 33.60 -14.24
N GLN A 836 27.85 33.35 -14.71
CA GLN A 836 28.07 32.51 -15.89
C GLN A 836 27.81 31.03 -15.60
N ASP A 837 27.80 30.65 -14.32
CA ASP A 837 27.42 29.31 -13.90
C ASP A 837 25.90 29.13 -14.06
N ALA A 838 25.51 28.28 -15.01
CA ALA A 838 24.12 27.96 -15.31
C ALA A 838 23.35 27.43 -14.08
N VAL A 839 24.01 26.70 -13.18
CA VAL A 839 23.41 26.18 -11.94
C VAL A 839 23.07 27.33 -11.01
N ALA A 840 24.06 28.17 -10.73
CA ALA A 840 23.91 29.32 -9.84
C ALA A 840 22.84 30.28 -10.36
N LYS A 841 22.88 30.58 -11.66
CA LYS A 841 21.92 31.46 -12.35
C LYS A 841 20.50 30.90 -12.29
N THR A 842 20.31 29.61 -12.55
CA THR A 842 18.98 28.97 -12.53
C THR A 842 18.37 29.03 -11.12
N LEU A 843 19.14 28.65 -10.10
CA LEU A 843 18.67 28.69 -8.71
C LEU A 843 18.38 30.13 -8.25
N ALA A 844 19.29 31.08 -8.52
CA ALA A 844 19.13 32.50 -8.18
C ALA A 844 17.87 33.10 -8.82
N THR A 845 17.62 32.82 -10.10
CA THR A 845 16.45 33.32 -10.86
C THR A 845 15.12 32.91 -10.22
N HIS A 846 15.06 31.74 -9.58
CA HIS A 846 13.85 31.27 -8.92
C HIS A 846 13.75 31.72 -7.47
N LEU A 847 14.85 31.68 -6.71
CA LEU A 847 14.88 32.04 -5.30
C LEU A 847 14.68 33.55 -5.07
N LEU A 848 15.31 34.42 -5.88
CA LEU A 848 15.24 35.87 -5.72
C LEU A 848 13.87 36.47 -6.11
N LYS A 849 13.00 35.70 -6.76
CA LYS A 849 11.59 36.08 -6.95
C LYS A 849 10.78 36.10 -5.64
N GLY A 850 11.37 35.60 -4.56
CA GLY A 850 10.80 35.54 -3.22
C GLY A 850 9.65 34.54 -3.08
N GLY A 851 9.29 34.26 -1.83
CA GLY A 851 8.26 33.30 -1.45
C GLY A 851 8.83 32.13 -0.63
N SER A 852 7.94 31.19 -0.30
CA SER A 852 8.32 29.96 0.40
C SER A 852 8.77 28.90 -0.60
N PHE A 853 9.95 28.36 -0.34
CA PHE A 853 10.55 27.31 -1.15
C PHE A 853 10.95 26.12 -0.27
N THR A 854 11.03 24.96 -0.90
CA THR A 854 11.65 23.75 -0.37
C THR A 854 12.87 23.46 -1.23
N LEU A 855 14.06 23.58 -0.66
CA LEU A 855 15.29 23.13 -1.29
C LEU A 855 15.57 21.71 -0.82
N LYS A 856 15.86 20.82 -1.76
CA LYS A 856 16.25 19.44 -1.52
C LYS A 856 17.64 19.21 -2.10
N GLY A 857 18.50 18.51 -1.38
CA GLY A 857 19.85 18.16 -1.84
C GLY A 857 20.16 16.68 -1.60
N SER A 858 20.93 16.07 -2.48
CA SER A 858 21.53 14.75 -2.27
C SER A 858 22.87 14.65 -3.01
N ILE A 859 23.75 13.75 -2.56
CA ILE A 859 25.05 13.51 -3.17
C ILE A 859 25.25 12.05 -3.52
N MET A 860 26.08 11.75 -4.52
CA MET A 860 26.43 10.38 -4.89
C MET A 860 27.94 10.21 -4.88
N ARG A 861 28.44 9.21 -4.15
CA ARG A 861 29.86 8.81 -4.19
C ARG A 861 30.21 8.10 -5.51
N PRO A 862 31.48 8.11 -5.93
CA PRO A 862 31.90 7.32 -7.08
C PRO A 862 31.52 5.83 -6.92
N GLY A 863 30.76 5.30 -7.88
CA GLY A 863 30.36 3.88 -7.90
C GLY A 863 29.29 3.49 -6.88
N GLN A 864 28.67 4.44 -6.19
CA GLN A 864 27.63 4.21 -5.20
C GLN A 864 26.28 4.83 -5.65
N THR A 865 25.21 4.54 -4.91
CA THR A 865 23.89 5.14 -5.09
C THR A 865 23.81 6.55 -4.47
N TRP A 866 22.75 7.30 -4.76
CA TRP A 866 22.50 8.62 -4.18
C TRP A 866 22.37 8.58 -2.67
N GLY A 867 22.75 9.61 -1.94
CA GLY A 867 22.52 9.73 -0.50
C GLY A 867 21.08 10.09 -0.16
N PRO A 868 20.71 10.09 1.14
CA PRO A 868 19.39 10.54 1.53
C PRO A 868 19.17 12.02 1.17
N LEU A 869 17.92 12.39 0.94
CA LEU A 869 17.53 13.77 0.67
C LEU A 869 17.64 14.63 1.93
N SER A 870 18.50 15.65 1.89
CA SER A 870 18.48 16.75 2.85
C SER A 870 17.49 17.80 2.38
N ILE A 871 16.53 18.17 3.23
CA ILE A 871 15.42 19.05 2.86
C ILE A 871 15.37 20.25 3.79
N ILE A 872 15.36 21.45 3.23
CA ILE A 872 15.07 22.69 3.96
C ILE A 872 13.88 23.41 3.38
N ARG A 873 13.10 24.04 4.27
CA ARG A 873 12.04 24.97 3.90
C ARG A 873 12.48 26.36 4.31
N LYS A 874 12.56 27.28 3.35
CA LYS A 874 12.96 28.67 3.59
C LYS A 874 11.98 29.60 2.92
N THR A 875 11.59 30.67 3.62
CA THR A 875 10.89 31.79 3.01
C THR A 875 11.92 32.86 2.72
N ILE A 876 12.06 33.24 1.46
CA ILE A 876 12.90 34.36 1.04
C ILE A 876 11.98 35.55 0.85
N GLU A 877 12.25 36.62 1.57
CA GLU A 877 11.52 37.87 1.42
C GLU A 877 11.67 38.40 -0.01
N LYS A 878 10.56 38.86 -0.58
CA LYS A 878 10.62 39.53 -1.87
C LYS A 878 11.47 40.79 -1.72
N PRO A 879 12.25 41.17 -2.75
CA PRO A 879 12.87 42.49 -2.75
C PRO A 879 11.76 43.51 -2.51
N GLU A 880 11.96 44.41 -1.55
CA GLU A 880 11.07 45.54 -1.36
C GLU A 880 10.96 46.23 -2.71
N LYS A 881 9.72 46.41 -3.19
CA LYS A 881 9.55 47.23 -4.38
C LYS A 881 10.15 48.59 -4.02
N PRO A 882 11.05 49.15 -4.83
CA PRO A 882 11.54 50.50 -4.58
C PRO A 882 10.31 51.37 -4.38
N GLU A 883 10.24 52.07 -3.24
CA GLU A 883 9.14 52.99 -2.96
C GLU A 883 9.02 53.89 -4.18
N VAL A 884 7.92 53.72 -4.93
CA VAL A 884 7.63 54.64 -6.02
C VAL A 884 7.50 55.98 -5.32
N PRO A 885 8.37 56.98 -5.63
CA PRO A 885 8.32 58.26 -4.95
C PRO A 885 6.88 58.75 -5.05
N GLN A 886 6.21 58.88 -3.90
CA GLN A 886 4.85 59.39 -3.87
C GLN A 886 4.89 60.71 -4.63
N LYS A 887 4.20 60.79 -5.76
CA LYS A 887 4.00 62.07 -6.44
C LYS A 887 3.38 62.98 -5.39
N LYS A 888 4.12 64.00 -4.96
CA LYS A 888 3.57 65.07 -4.13
C LYS A 888 2.32 65.61 -4.84
N PRO A 889 1.25 65.91 -4.07
CA PRO A 889 -0.09 66.17 -4.58
C PRO A 889 -0.13 67.27 -5.64
#